data_AF-A0A0D9X220-F1
#
_entry.id   AF-A0A0D9X220-F1
#
_cell.length_a   1.000
_cell.length_b   1.000
_cell.length_c   1.000
_cell.angle_alpha   90.00
_cell.angle_beta   90.00
_cell.angle_gamma   90.00
#
_symmetry.space_group_name_H-M   'P 1'
#
loop_
_entity.id
_entity.type
_entity.pdbx_description
1 polymer ?
#
loop_
_entity_poly.entity_id
_entity_poly.type
_entity_poly.pdbx_seq_one_letter_code
_entity_poly.pdbx_strand_id
1 'polypeptide(L)'
;MVGRSSLPEGSLFLGFDSSTQSLKATVLNNELIVVASEIVNFDSELAHYKTQGGVYRDPSDDGHIFSPTIMWVEAFELLLEKLKPKISFSKVVAVSGSGQQHGSVYWKKGSHAVLSSLDPSKTLVSQLKDAFSTMDSPIWMDSSTTKQCREIENAVGGALELSKLTGSRAYERYTGPQIRKIYQTAPHVYEDTERISLVSSFMASILVGNYASIDETDGAGMNLMDINQRTWSKTALEATAPGLEEKLGKLAPAYAVAGRISPYFVERLQFEKNCLVIQWSGDNPNSLAGLTLNTPGDLAISLGTSDTVFGITTEAKPSLEGHVFPNPVEPDGYMVMLCYKNGSLTREDVRNRCAEKSWDVFNGYLEKTPPLNDGKLGFYYRDHEILPPLPVGFHRYTVENFNDATSNNLVEREVEEFDPPSEVRAIVEGQLLSMRGHAERFGMPNPPKRIIATGGASSNERILHSIAQIFGCPVFTVQRPDSASLGAALRAAHGWLCNEEGSFVPISCMYKGNLEKTSLGAKLAVAAGEGVEDKELLQKYTVLMRKRMEIEKRLVEKIGRAQAHGLLDFSSSSLSSCSPPRNLARALLFAGDLLRSNCGDLLRSQLLHYHLSAAKELSRAQVDCVATAATHNVNAYGQKEEGLTRRGRKVCISPPSRTQQLKDPKQKKPAVSASYHFENPVPEKESKLMKENMDEIYKKSARERVRGSIVQTESSVTSSTYSSGSSLSYSSSESEDKKQKHKRKQKKRRHQRDNSTSSTSFASDSASHTDSNGKCGRKMSLKNWKNTMWMPNMMFLLLSWSSWRHKSHLFAQRNDIIGELMPRRGEDVGARGIYQFCLDLMSLASSISLDRRLTALLQVCEWQPW
;
A
#
# COMPACT_ATOMS: atom_id res chain seq x y z
N MET A 1 5.12 18.36 36.04
CA MET A 1 4.27 17.66 35.05
C MET A 1 2.85 17.79 35.52
N VAL A 2 1.99 18.51 34.79
CA VAL A 2 0.54 18.50 35.06
C VAL A 2 -0.01 17.15 34.59
N GLY A 3 -1.01 16.60 35.29
CA GLY A 3 -1.45 15.23 35.10
C GLY A 3 -1.96 14.96 33.68
N ARG A 4 -1.37 13.98 33.01
CA ARG A 4 -1.93 13.39 31.79
C ARG A 4 -3.10 12.50 32.16
N SER A 5 -4.12 12.48 31.31
CA SER A 5 -5.24 11.56 31.42
C SER A 5 -4.75 10.11 31.29
N SER A 6 -5.17 9.25 32.22
CA SER A 6 -5.00 7.80 32.09
C SER A 6 -6.19 7.20 31.35
N LEU A 7 -6.00 6.03 30.73
CA LEU A 7 -7.14 5.27 30.20
C LEU A 7 -8.12 4.93 31.34
N PRO A 8 -9.45 4.92 31.11
CA PRO A 8 -10.42 4.72 32.19
C PRO A 8 -10.31 3.31 32.77
N GLU A 9 -10.35 3.19 34.10
CA GLU A 9 -10.25 1.91 34.79
C GLU A 9 -11.40 0.96 34.37
N GLY A 10 -11.06 -0.29 34.03
CA GLY A 10 -12.02 -1.31 33.63
C GLY A 10 -12.65 -1.10 32.25
N SER A 11 -12.16 -0.13 31.46
CA SER A 11 -12.56 0.08 30.07
C SER A 11 -11.92 -0.92 29.10
N LEU A 12 -12.56 -1.08 27.94
CA LEU A 12 -12.12 -1.93 26.84
C LEU A 12 -11.91 -1.11 25.56
N PHE A 13 -10.95 -1.55 24.75
CA PHE A 13 -10.59 -0.96 23.48
C PHE A 13 -10.60 -2.05 22.42
N LEU A 14 -11.38 -1.86 21.35
CA LEU A 14 -11.69 -2.89 20.37
C LEU A 14 -11.05 -2.54 19.01
N GLY A 15 -10.21 -3.45 18.53
CA GLY A 15 -9.57 -3.36 17.22
C GLY A 15 -10.07 -4.45 16.30
N PHE A 16 -10.53 -4.08 15.11
CA PHE A 16 -10.92 -5.01 14.05
C PHE A 16 -9.84 -5.14 12.97
N ASP A 17 -9.90 -6.19 12.17
CA ASP A 17 -9.08 -6.36 10.97
C ASP A 17 -9.88 -7.05 9.85
N SER A 18 -10.30 -6.27 8.85
CA SER A 18 -11.03 -6.72 7.66
C SER A 18 -10.05 -7.11 6.56
N SER A 19 -9.42 -8.26 6.78
CA SER A 19 -8.45 -8.87 5.86
C SER A 19 -9.14 -9.55 4.68
N THR A 20 -8.35 -10.07 3.73
CA THR A 20 -8.83 -10.72 2.50
C THR A 20 -9.60 -12.02 2.74
N GLN A 21 -9.16 -12.83 3.71
CA GLN A 21 -9.71 -14.18 3.96
C GLN A 21 -10.61 -14.25 5.21
N SER A 22 -10.54 -13.25 6.07
CA SER A 22 -11.18 -13.27 7.39
C SER A 22 -11.38 -11.87 7.94
N LEU A 23 -12.39 -11.70 8.78
CA LEU A 23 -12.55 -10.55 9.66
C LEU A 23 -12.19 -10.95 11.09
N LYS A 24 -11.26 -10.22 11.72
CA LYS A 24 -10.78 -10.50 13.09
C LYS A 24 -11.13 -9.37 14.06
N ALA A 25 -11.14 -9.71 15.35
CA ALA A 25 -11.24 -8.75 16.44
C ALA A 25 -10.23 -9.05 17.56
N THR A 26 -9.69 -8.00 18.17
CA THR A 26 -8.83 -8.03 19.34
C THR A 26 -9.31 -7.00 20.35
N VAL A 27 -9.42 -7.38 21.61
CA VAL A 27 -9.91 -6.52 22.69
C VAL A 27 -8.82 -6.34 23.73
N LEU A 28 -8.40 -5.08 23.93
CA LEU A 28 -7.50 -4.67 25.01
C LEU A 28 -8.30 -4.15 26.21
N ASN A 29 -7.79 -4.35 27.42
CA ASN A 29 -8.19 -3.56 28.59
C ASN A 29 -7.37 -2.27 28.72
N ASN A 30 -7.61 -1.48 29.77
CA ASN A 30 -6.89 -0.25 30.05
C ASN A 30 -5.41 -0.43 30.43
N GLU A 31 -4.95 -1.66 30.73
CA GLU A 31 -3.52 -2.01 30.86
C GLU A 31 -2.88 -2.47 29.53
N LEU A 32 -3.60 -2.42 28.40
CA LEU A 32 -3.17 -2.89 27.09
C LEU A 32 -2.85 -4.40 27.05
N ILE A 33 -3.58 -5.18 27.84
CA ILE A 33 -3.56 -6.65 27.83
C ILE A 33 -4.74 -7.14 27.00
N VAL A 34 -4.51 -8.11 26.11
CA VAL A 34 -5.57 -8.75 25.33
C VAL A 34 -6.44 -9.61 26.23
N VAL A 35 -7.71 -9.22 26.39
CA VAL A 35 -8.70 -9.95 27.19
C VAL A 35 -9.62 -10.83 26.35
N ALA A 36 -9.79 -10.53 25.06
CA ALA A 36 -10.55 -11.35 24.12
C ALA A 36 -10.03 -11.22 22.68
N SER A 37 -10.27 -12.26 21.90
CA SER A 37 -10.05 -12.25 20.44
C SER A 37 -11.06 -13.19 19.77
N GLU A 38 -11.43 -12.85 18.54
CA GLU A 38 -12.36 -13.61 17.69
C GLU A 38 -11.99 -13.47 16.21
N ILE A 39 -12.47 -14.40 15.38
CA ILE A 39 -12.26 -14.43 13.93
C ILE A 39 -13.49 -15.00 13.22
N VAL A 40 -13.82 -14.47 12.04
CA VAL A 40 -14.75 -15.08 11.08
C VAL A 40 -13.99 -15.31 9.78
N ASN A 41 -13.88 -16.56 9.34
CA ASN A 41 -13.20 -16.97 8.10
C ASN A 41 -14.22 -17.07 6.97
N PHE A 42 -14.03 -16.31 5.89
CA PHE A 42 -15.09 -16.11 4.89
C PHE A 42 -15.51 -17.41 4.20
N ASP A 43 -14.55 -18.18 3.66
CA ASP A 43 -14.85 -19.38 2.88
C ASP A 43 -15.55 -20.50 3.70
N SER A 44 -15.24 -20.61 5.00
CA SER A 44 -15.77 -21.68 5.85
C SER A 44 -17.00 -21.29 6.67
N GLU A 45 -17.10 -20.03 7.10
CA GLU A 45 -18.20 -19.55 7.95
C GLU A 45 -19.28 -18.80 7.14
N LEU A 46 -18.97 -18.35 5.92
CA LEU A 46 -19.89 -17.68 4.99
C LEU A 46 -19.90 -18.37 3.61
N ALA A 47 -19.85 -19.72 3.61
CA ALA A 47 -19.66 -20.55 2.41
C ALA A 47 -20.71 -20.35 1.30
N HIS A 48 -21.86 -19.71 1.58
CA HIS A 48 -22.86 -19.34 0.57
C HIS A 48 -22.35 -18.31 -0.45
N TYR A 49 -21.34 -17.51 -0.12
CA TYR A 49 -20.64 -16.66 -1.09
C TYR A 49 -19.69 -17.44 -2.01
N LYS A 50 -19.38 -18.72 -1.73
CA LYS A 50 -18.56 -19.58 -2.61
C LYS A 50 -17.21 -18.98 -3.03
N THR A 51 -16.63 -18.12 -2.20
CA THR A 51 -15.32 -17.52 -2.41
C THR A 51 -14.19 -18.55 -2.31
N GLN A 52 -13.02 -18.20 -2.85
CA GLN A 52 -11.80 -19.00 -2.68
C GLN A 52 -10.64 -18.10 -2.25
N GLY A 53 -10.30 -18.17 -0.97
CA GLY A 53 -9.47 -17.19 -0.28
C GLY A 53 -10.20 -15.86 -0.04
N GLY A 54 -11.52 -15.90 0.19
CA GLY A 54 -12.35 -14.70 0.43
C GLY A 54 -12.63 -13.83 -0.81
N VAL A 55 -12.31 -14.32 -2.01
CA VAL A 55 -12.40 -13.57 -3.27
C VAL A 55 -13.00 -14.39 -4.40
N TYR A 56 -13.47 -13.68 -5.42
CA TYR A 56 -13.69 -14.19 -6.76
C TYR A 56 -12.53 -13.79 -7.68
N ARG A 57 -12.29 -14.61 -8.71
CA ARG A 57 -11.34 -14.35 -9.80
C ARG A 57 -12.14 -14.43 -11.09
N ASP A 58 -12.14 -13.37 -11.87
CA ASP A 58 -12.91 -13.32 -13.11
C ASP A 58 -12.21 -14.17 -14.19
N PRO A 59 -12.85 -15.20 -14.75
CA PRO A 59 -12.25 -15.99 -15.83
C PRO A 59 -12.28 -15.27 -17.19
N SER A 60 -12.92 -14.09 -17.28
CA SER A 60 -13.10 -13.32 -18.52
C SER A 60 -12.26 -12.04 -18.61
N ASP A 61 -11.66 -11.60 -17.49
CA ASP A 61 -10.78 -10.42 -17.42
C ASP A 61 -9.53 -10.77 -16.57
N ASP A 62 -8.37 -10.89 -17.22
CA ASP A 62 -7.16 -11.42 -16.57
C ASP A 62 -6.65 -10.48 -15.47
N GLY A 63 -6.39 -11.04 -14.30
CA GLY A 63 -6.05 -10.28 -13.10
C GLY A 63 -7.21 -9.52 -12.44
N HIS A 64 -8.46 -9.63 -12.91
CA HIS A 64 -9.61 -9.01 -12.24
C HIS A 64 -10.04 -9.84 -11.02
N ILE A 65 -9.88 -9.26 -9.82
CA ILE A 65 -10.06 -9.95 -8.53
C ILE A 65 -10.79 -9.05 -7.53
N PHE A 66 -11.93 -9.52 -7.06
CA PHE A 66 -12.84 -8.76 -6.21
C PHE A 66 -13.45 -9.62 -5.09
N SER A 67 -13.97 -8.96 -4.06
CA SER A 67 -14.78 -9.58 -3.00
C SER A 67 -16.20 -9.00 -3.03
N PRO A 68 -17.24 -9.80 -2.71
CA PRO A 68 -18.58 -9.27 -2.56
C PRO A 68 -18.68 -8.35 -1.33
N THR A 69 -18.97 -7.05 -1.53
CA THR A 69 -19.02 -6.03 -0.47
C THR A 69 -19.88 -6.44 0.73
N ILE A 70 -21.04 -7.04 0.46
CA ILE A 70 -22.02 -7.44 1.48
C ILE A 70 -21.52 -8.60 2.37
N MET A 71 -20.56 -9.40 1.91
CA MET A 71 -19.94 -10.46 2.72
C MET A 71 -19.17 -9.89 3.91
N TRP A 72 -18.52 -8.72 3.77
CA TRP A 72 -17.85 -8.05 4.88
C TRP A 72 -18.85 -7.54 5.93
N VAL A 73 -20.05 -7.12 5.51
CA VAL A 73 -21.14 -6.74 6.43
C VAL A 73 -21.63 -7.96 7.21
N GLU A 74 -21.85 -9.09 6.53
CA GLU A 74 -22.30 -10.33 7.18
C GLU A 74 -21.24 -10.90 8.14
N ALA A 75 -19.97 -10.88 7.73
CA ALA A 75 -18.85 -11.26 8.58
C ALA A 75 -18.78 -10.40 9.86
N PHE A 76 -19.07 -9.10 9.74
CA PHE A 76 -19.05 -8.16 10.87
C PHE A 76 -20.16 -8.44 11.88
N GLU A 77 -21.39 -8.70 11.42
CA GLU A 77 -22.48 -9.12 12.31
C GLU A 77 -22.17 -10.44 13.01
N LEU A 78 -21.67 -11.44 12.28
CA LEU A 78 -21.29 -12.73 12.84
C LEU A 78 -20.16 -12.60 13.87
N LEU A 79 -19.15 -11.77 13.59
CA LEU A 79 -18.03 -11.53 14.51
C LEU A 79 -18.47 -10.83 15.80
N LEU A 80 -19.39 -9.87 15.71
CA LEU A 80 -19.97 -9.20 16.88
C LEU A 80 -20.77 -10.16 17.76
N GLU A 81 -21.57 -11.07 17.18
CA GLU A 81 -22.26 -12.11 17.95
C GLU A 81 -21.30 -13.12 18.58
N LYS A 82 -20.17 -13.46 17.94
CA LYS A 82 -19.10 -14.29 18.53
C LYS A 82 -18.35 -13.59 19.67
N LEU A 83 -18.21 -12.26 19.62
CA LEU A 83 -17.62 -11.44 20.70
C LEU A 83 -18.54 -11.28 21.92
N LYS A 84 -19.85 -11.21 21.70
CA LYS A 84 -20.90 -10.97 22.71
C LYS A 84 -20.82 -11.84 23.98
N PRO A 85 -20.53 -13.17 23.94
CA PRO A 85 -20.33 -13.96 25.15
C PRO A 85 -18.97 -13.74 25.83
N LYS A 86 -18.00 -13.09 25.16
CA LYS A 86 -16.62 -12.90 25.65
C LYS A 86 -16.38 -11.55 26.33
N ILE A 87 -17.13 -10.50 25.95
CA ILE A 87 -16.95 -9.14 26.46
C ILE A 87 -18.27 -8.44 26.77
N SER A 88 -18.20 -7.42 27.61
CA SER A 88 -19.32 -6.50 27.83
C SER A 88 -19.12 -5.26 26.96
N PHE A 89 -19.93 -5.11 25.90
CA PHE A 89 -19.82 -3.96 24.99
C PHE A 89 -20.03 -2.60 25.69
N SER A 90 -20.74 -2.58 26.83
CA SER A 90 -20.92 -1.38 27.66
C SER A 90 -19.64 -0.89 28.34
N LYS A 91 -18.53 -1.65 28.24
CA LYS A 91 -17.19 -1.24 28.67
C LYS A 91 -16.32 -0.75 27.52
N VAL A 92 -16.74 -0.91 26.26
CA VAL A 92 -15.93 -0.54 25.09
C VAL A 92 -16.02 0.98 24.90
N VAL A 93 -14.99 1.71 25.30
CA VAL A 93 -14.99 3.19 25.26
C VAL A 93 -14.45 3.75 23.94
N ALA A 94 -13.69 2.96 23.19
CA ALA A 94 -13.32 3.28 21.81
C ALA A 94 -13.11 2.04 20.93
N VAL A 95 -13.32 2.23 19.63
CA VAL A 95 -13.15 1.24 18.55
C VAL A 95 -12.28 1.85 17.44
N SER A 96 -11.43 1.03 16.84
CA SER A 96 -10.80 1.32 15.53
C SER A 96 -10.66 0.01 14.75
N GLY A 97 -10.06 0.06 13.56
CA GLY A 97 -9.86 -1.12 12.74
C GLY A 97 -8.84 -0.96 11.63
N SER A 98 -8.52 -2.13 11.09
CA SER A 98 -7.80 -2.38 9.87
C SER A 98 -8.77 -2.77 8.76
N GLY A 99 -8.51 -2.30 7.54
CA GLY A 99 -9.02 -2.91 6.32
C GLY A 99 -7.88 -3.29 5.41
N GLN A 100 -8.03 -4.38 4.63
CA GLN A 100 -7.10 -4.71 3.55
C GLN A 100 -6.92 -3.50 2.63
N GLN A 101 -5.67 -3.10 2.39
CA GLN A 101 -5.38 -1.84 1.71
C GLN A 101 -5.88 -1.82 0.26
N HIS A 102 -6.03 -0.60 -0.27
CA HIS A 102 -6.40 -0.28 -1.65
C HIS A 102 -7.82 -0.68 -2.10
N GLY A 103 -8.42 -1.71 -1.49
CA GLY A 103 -9.76 -2.19 -1.84
C GLY A 103 -10.84 -1.14 -1.61
N SER A 104 -11.83 -1.08 -2.51
CA SER A 104 -12.80 0.03 -2.55
C SER A 104 -14.26 -0.37 -2.62
N VAL A 105 -15.11 0.42 -1.95
CA VAL A 105 -16.56 0.26 -1.87
C VAL A 105 -17.25 1.48 -2.47
N TYR A 106 -18.28 1.24 -3.29
CA TYR A 106 -18.99 2.23 -4.08
C TYR A 106 -20.44 2.32 -3.57
N TRP A 107 -20.70 3.28 -2.69
CA TRP A 107 -22.02 3.49 -2.10
C TRP A 107 -22.96 4.15 -3.10
N LYS A 108 -24.17 3.58 -3.22
CA LYS A 108 -25.23 4.08 -4.10
C LYS A 108 -25.83 5.39 -3.58
N LYS A 109 -26.35 6.23 -4.49
CA LYS A 109 -27.18 7.39 -4.16
C LYS A 109 -28.30 7.06 -3.17
N GLY A 110 -28.38 7.80 -2.08
CA GLY A 110 -29.32 7.62 -0.97
C GLY A 110 -28.81 6.73 0.17
N SER A 111 -27.62 6.12 0.07
CA SER A 111 -27.11 5.18 1.08
C SER A 111 -26.70 5.85 2.39
N HIS A 112 -26.34 7.14 2.35
CA HIS A 112 -26.18 7.95 3.56
C HIS A 112 -27.46 7.92 4.43
N ALA A 113 -28.64 8.04 3.81
CA ALA A 113 -29.90 8.00 4.54
C ALA A 113 -30.09 6.64 5.23
N VAL A 114 -29.83 5.54 4.51
CA VAL A 114 -29.90 4.16 5.04
C VAL A 114 -28.95 3.96 6.22
N LEU A 115 -27.69 4.40 6.11
CA LEU A 115 -26.72 4.34 7.22
C LEU A 115 -27.16 5.15 8.45
N SER A 116 -27.71 6.34 8.22
CA SER A 116 -28.16 7.24 9.30
C SER A 116 -29.44 6.77 10.00
N SER A 117 -30.17 5.82 9.42
CA SER A 117 -31.46 5.32 9.93
C SER A 117 -31.49 3.79 10.13
N LEU A 118 -30.35 3.19 10.49
CA LEU A 118 -30.26 1.75 10.75
C LEU A 118 -31.16 1.32 11.92
N ASP A 119 -32.07 0.39 11.64
CA ASP A 119 -33.04 -0.17 12.58
C ASP A 119 -32.40 -1.30 13.41
N PRO A 120 -32.24 -1.15 14.75
CA PRO A 120 -31.57 -2.14 15.60
C PRO A 120 -32.32 -3.46 15.73
N SER A 121 -33.60 -3.54 15.34
CA SER A 121 -34.36 -4.80 15.29
C SER A 121 -33.97 -5.69 14.12
N LYS A 122 -33.42 -5.11 13.04
CA LYS A 122 -33.04 -5.80 11.80
C LYS A 122 -31.53 -6.08 11.75
N THR A 123 -31.10 -6.94 10.82
CA THR A 123 -29.67 -7.15 10.54
C THR A 123 -29.12 -6.06 9.62
N LEU A 124 -27.82 -5.76 9.70
CA LEU A 124 -27.14 -4.86 8.76
C LEU A 124 -27.25 -5.37 7.33
N VAL A 125 -27.06 -6.67 7.09
CA VAL A 125 -27.18 -7.27 5.75
C VAL A 125 -28.54 -6.99 5.12
N SER A 126 -29.64 -7.13 5.89
CA SER A 126 -30.99 -6.89 5.39
C SER A 126 -31.27 -5.44 4.98
N GLN A 127 -30.48 -4.50 5.50
CA GLN A 127 -30.62 -3.05 5.31
C GLN A 127 -29.63 -2.49 4.27
N LEU A 128 -28.42 -3.04 4.22
CA LEU A 128 -27.33 -2.54 3.36
C LEU A 128 -27.19 -3.29 2.02
N LYS A 129 -27.91 -4.40 1.81
CA LYS A 129 -27.89 -5.18 0.55
C LYS A 129 -28.26 -4.41 -0.73
N ASP A 130 -28.87 -3.23 -0.62
CA ASP A 130 -29.23 -2.38 -1.76
C ASP A 130 -28.48 -1.01 -1.74
N ALA A 131 -27.50 -0.85 -0.83
CA ALA A 131 -26.78 0.40 -0.57
C ALA A 131 -25.48 0.57 -1.40
N PHE A 132 -25.22 -0.31 -2.36
CA PHE A 132 -24.01 -0.28 -3.17
C PHE A 132 -24.35 -0.20 -4.66
N SER A 133 -23.62 0.64 -5.41
CA SER A 133 -23.81 0.79 -6.86
C SER A 133 -23.19 -0.38 -7.63
N THR A 134 -22.19 -1.05 -7.03
CA THR A 134 -21.70 -2.38 -7.39
C THR A 134 -21.47 -3.20 -6.13
N MET A 135 -21.72 -4.51 -6.19
CA MET A 135 -21.37 -5.47 -5.14
C MET A 135 -19.92 -5.96 -5.26
N ASP A 136 -19.29 -5.72 -6.39
CA ASP A 136 -17.97 -6.24 -6.72
C ASP A 136 -16.92 -5.21 -6.31
N SER A 137 -16.40 -5.35 -5.09
CA SER A 137 -15.34 -4.49 -4.57
C SER A 137 -13.98 -5.00 -5.06
N PRO A 138 -13.25 -4.29 -5.95
CA PRO A 138 -11.88 -4.66 -6.29
C PRO A 138 -11.00 -4.54 -5.04
N ILE A 139 -10.00 -5.43 -4.93
CA ILE A 139 -9.14 -5.57 -3.74
C ILE A 139 -7.64 -5.51 -4.12
N TRP A 140 -6.76 -5.58 -3.12
CA TRP A 140 -5.30 -5.46 -3.32
C TRP A 140 -4.68 -6.48 -4.30
N MET A 141 -5.34 -7.62 -4.55
CA MET A 141 -4.87 -8.64 -5.49
C MET A 141 -5.21 -8.33 -6.96
N ASP A 142 -6.04 -7.32 -7.23
CA ASP A 142 -6.41 -6.96 -8.60
C ASP A 142 -5.22 -6.38 -9.38
N SER A 143 -4.99 -6.91 -10.58
CA SER A 143 -3.94 -6.47 -11.50
C SER A 143 -4.47 -6.09 -12.89
N SER A 144 -5.77 -5.79 -13.02
CA SER A 144 -6.45 -5.61 -14.31
C SER A 144 -6.36 -4.19 -14.91
N THR A 145 -5.71 -3.25 -14.22
CA THR A 145 -5.78 -1.80 -14.51
C THR A 145 -4.51 -1.19 -15.09
N THR A 146 -3.58 -1.99 -15.65
CA THR A 146 -2.30 -1.49 -16.21
C THR A 146 -2.50 -0.36 -17.24
N LYS A 147 -3.61 -0.39 -17.99
CA LYS A 147 -4.00 0.70 -18.90
C LYS A 147 -4.26 2.00 -18.13
N GLN A 148 -5.09 1.96 -17.09
CA GLN A 148 -5.45 3.11 -16.28
C GLN A 148 -4.25 3.65 -15.49
N CYS A 149 -3.36 2.77 -15.00
CA CYS A 149 -2.08 3.17 -14.41
C CYS A 149 -1.28 4.08 -15.36
N ARG A 150 -1.07 3.64 -16.61
CA ARG A 150 -0.34 4.41 -17.62
C ARG A 150 -1.04 5.71 -17.98
N GLU A 151 -2.38 5.72 -18.04
CA GLU A 151 -3.15 6.94 -18.31
C GLU A 151 -3.00 7.97 -17.18
N ILE A 152 -3.06 7.55 -15.91
CA ILE A 152 -2.85 8.43 -14.74
C ILE A 152 -1.40 8.93 -14.69
N GLU A 153 -0.40 8.03 -14.87
CA GLU A 153 1.01 8.42 -14.94
C GLU A 153 1.25 9.47 -16.03
N ASN A 154 0.74 9.26 -17.24
CA ASN A 154 0.89 10.21 -18.35
C ASN A 154 0.22 11.56 -18.06
N ALA A 155 -0.98 11.56 -17.45
CA ALA A 155 -1.71 12.79 -17.14
C ALA A 155 -1.05 13.63 -16.03
N VAL A 156 -0.33 13.00 -15.09
CA VAL A 156 0.39 13.67 -13.98
C VAL A 156 1.84 14.05 -14.36
N GLY A 157 2.31 13.70 -15.56
CA GLY A 157 3.65 14.05 -16.06
C GLY A 157 4.71 12.94 -15.94
N GLY A 158 4.29 11.73 -15.59
CA GLY A 158 5.09 10.51 -15.57
C GLY A 158 5.07 9.78 -14.23
N ALA A 159 5.49 8.51 -14.25
CA ALA A 159 5.55 7.64 -13.07
C ALA A 159 6.32 8.23 -11.87
N LEU A 160 7.39 8.98 -12.14
CA LEU A 160 8.20 9.60 -11.09
C LEU A 160 7.52 10.83 -10.47
N GLU A 161 6.83 11.65 -11.26
CA GLU A 161 6.12 12.82 -10.74
C GLU A 161 4.89 12.39 -9.94
N LEU A 162 4.15 11.37 -10.40
CA LEU A 162 3.11 10.73 -9.60
C LEU A 162 3.68 10.18 -8.29
N SER A 163 4.86 9.55 -8.31
CA SER A 163 5.49 9.04 -7.08
C SER A 163 5.92 10.13 -6.10
N LYS A 164 6.56 11.21 -6.57
CA LYS A 164 6.89 12.37 -5.73
C LYS A 164 5.66 12.97 -5.05
N LEU A 165 4.54 13.00 -5.77
CA LEU A 165 3.27 13.54 -5.30
C LEU A 165 2.58 12.60 -4.29
N THR A 166 2.40 11.32 -4.65
CA THR A 166 1.54 10.38 -3.92
C THR A 166 2.29 9.28 -3.15
N GLY A 167 3.62 9.38 -3.05
CA GLY A 167 4.47 8.39 -2.38
C GLY A 167 4.64 7.06 -3.12
N SER A 168 4.10 6.93 -4.34
CA SER A 168 4.18 5.73 -5.19
C SER A 168 3.87 6.06 -6.63
N ARG A 169 4.52 5.36 -7.57
CA ARG A 169 4.05 5.34 -8.97
C ARG A 169 2.67 4.67 -9.08
N ALA A 170 2.09 4.58 -10.27
CA ALA A 170 0.82 3.87 -10.41
C ALA A 170 1.04 2.35 -10.30
N TYR A 171 0.23 1.70 -9.47
CA TYR A 171 0.17 0.25 -9.34
C TYR A 171 -1.27 -0.21 -9.52
N GLU A 172 -1.47 -1.35 -10.16
CA GLU A 172 -2.80 -1.77 -10.62
C GLU A 172 -3.83 -1.90 -9.49
N ARG A 173 -3.38 -2.41 -8.35
CA ARG A 173 -4.21 -2.55 -7.16
C ARG A 173 -4.63 -1.23 -6.51
N TYR A 174 -3.93 -0.12 -6.78
CA TYR A 174 -4.20 1.17 -6.13
C TYR A 174 -5.56 1.71 -6.55
N THR A 175 -6.22 2.41 -5.63
CA THR A 175 -7.64 2.72 -5.77
C THR A 175 -7.96 3.70 -6.91
N GLY A 176 -7.07 4.65 -7.23
CA GLY A 176 -7.23 5.56 -8.37
C GLY A 176 -7.39 4.81 -9.71
N PRO A 177 -6.43 3.96 -10.12
CA PRO A 177 -6.57 3.06 -11.26
C PRO A 177 -7.88 2.25 -11.29
N GLN A 178 -8.31 1.71 -10.15
CA GLN A 178 -9.57 0.94 -10.02
C GLN A 178 -10.82 1.82 -10.24
N ILE A 179 -10.89 2.99 -9.60
CA ILE A 179 -11.95 3.98 -9.80
C ILE A 179 -12.01 4.40 -11.28
N ARG A 180 -10.85 4.62 -11.90
CA ARG A 180 -10.75 4.98 -13.32
C ARG A 180 -11.24 3.86 -14.24
N LYS A 181 -10.97 2.57 -13.91
CA LYS A 181 -11.53 1.42 -14.65
C LYS A 181 -13.05 1.46 -14.59
N ILE A 182 -13.64 1.56 -13.38
CA ILE A 182 -15.10 1.60 -13.19
C ILE A 182 -15.73 2.78 -13.91
N TYR A 183 -15.14 3.99 -13.85
CA TYR A 183 -15.61 5.14 -14.62
C TYR A 183 -15.60 4.89 -16.14
N GLN A 184 -14.60 4.19 -16.67
CA GLN A 184 -14.46 3.92 -18.11
C GLN A 184 -15.34 2.76 -18.61
N THR A 185 -15.47 1.68 -17.84
CA THR A 185 -16.13 0.43 -18.27
C THR A 185 -17.57 0.31 -17.77
N ALA A 186 -17.87 0.92 -16.62
CA ALA A 186 -19.19 0.91 -15.98
C ALA A 186 -19.61 2.33 -15.53
N PRO A 187 -19.68 3.32 -16.45
CA PRO A 187 -19.96 4.72 -16.10
C PRO A 187 -21.26 4.89 -15.31
N HIS A 188 -22.28 4.08 -15.58
CA HIS A 188 -23.54 4.08 -14.82
C HIS A 188 -23.37 3.73 -13.33
N VAL A 189 -22.43 2.85 -12.97
CA VAL A 189 -22.07 2.57 -11.57
C VAL A 189 -21.43 3.80 -10.94
N TYR A 190 -20.47 4.43 -11.62
CA TYR A 190 -19.80 5.64 -11.14
C TYR A 190 -20.77 6.83 -10.99
N GLU A 191 -21.71 6.98 -11.92
CA GLU A 191 -22.78 7.98 -11.89
C GLU A 191 -23.79 7.73 -10.77
N ASP A 192 -24.15 6.48 -10.47
CA ASP A 192 -25.04 6.10 -9.35
C ASP A 192 -24.33 6.06 -7.99
N THR A 193 -23.00 6.23 -7.97
CA THR A 193 -22.19 6.30 -6.74
C THR A 193 -22.23 7.70 -6.11
N GLU A 194 -22.63 7.82 -4.84
CA GLU A 194 -22.53 9.08 -4.08
C GLU A 194 -21.26 9.16 -3.21
N ARG A 195 -20.73 8.01 -2.78
CA ARG A 195 -19.55 7.92 -1.90
C ARG A 195 -18.65 6.76 -2.31
N ILE A 196 -17.34 6.97 -2.28
CA ILE A 196 -16.33 5.93 -2.43
C ILE A 196 -15.54 5.84 -1.12
N SER A 197 -15.42 4.63 -0.59
CA SER A 197 -14.68 4.31 0.63
C SER A 197 -13.55 3.32 0.32
N LEU A 198 -12.49 3.33 1.13
CA LEU A 198 -11.60 2.16 1.26
C LEU A 198 -12.26 1.13 2.18
N VAL A 199 -11.82 -0.13 2.18
CA VAL A 199 -12.36 -1.16 3.12
C VAL A 199 -12.28 -0.68 4.57
N SER A 200 -11.21 0.02 4.93
CA SER A 200 -11.01 0.68 6.23
C SER A 200 -12.14 1.68 6.55
N SER A 201 -12.31 2.73 5.75
CA SER A 201 -13.33 3.76 5.99
C SER A 201 -14.77 3.28 5.75
N PHE A 202 -14.97 2.25 4.94
CA PHE A 202 -16.25 1.55 4.77
C PHE A 202 -16.73 0.94 6.10
N MET A 203 -15.89 0.13 6.75
CA MET A 203 -16.23 -0.51 8.02
C MET A 203 -16.39 0.51 9.16
N ALA A 204 -15.56 1.56 9.17
CA ALA A 204 -15.74 2.69 10.08
C ALA A 204 -17.10 3.39 9.87
N SER A 205 -17.55 3.52 8.62
CA SER A 205 -18.83 4.17 8.29
C SER A 205 -20.03 3.40 8.82
N ILE A 206 -19.96 2.06 8.77
CA ILE A 206 -20.99 1.18 9.35
C ILE A 206 -21.07 1.41 10.87
N LEU A 207 -19.93 1.44 11.57
CA LEU A 207 -19.88 1.67 13.03
C LEU A 207 -20.45 3.03 13.44
N VAL A 208 -20.16 4.10 12.69
CA VAL A 208 -20.65 5.46 12.99
C VAL A 208 -22.11 5.65 12.57
N GLY A 209 -22.62 4.89 11.59
CA GLY A 209 -23.93 5.14 10.97
C GLY A 209 -23.91 6.38 10.06
N ASN A 210 -22.74 6.76 9.56
CA ASN A 210 -22.50 7.88 8.64
C ASN A 210 -21.15 7.64 7.94
N TYR A 211 -20.88 8.33 6.83
CA TYR A 211 -19.62 8.20 6.12
C TYR A 211 -18.43 8.71 6.93
N ALA A 212 -17.57 7.78 7.34
CA ALA A 212 -16.25 8.08 7.89
C ALA A 212 -15.33 8.63 6.78
N SER A 213 -14.34 9.42 7.19
CA SER A 213 -13.24 9.85 6.32
C SER A 213 -12.33 8.68 5.95
N ILE A 214 -11.60 8.83 4.85
CA ILE A 214 -10.39 8.04 4.62
C ILE A 214 -9.28 8.66 5.48
N ASP A 215 -8.47 7.84 6.14
CA ASP A 215 -7.34 8.35 6.92
C ASP A 215 -6.16 8.73 6.01
N GLU A 216 -5.36 9.70 6.45
CA GLU A 216 -4.16 10.16 5.73
C GLU A 216 -3.16 9.04 5.38
N THR A 217 -3.14 7.95 6.15
CA THR A 217 -2.23 6.84 5.90
C THR A 217 -2.71 5.94 4.76
N ASP A 218 -3.94 5.41 4.87
CA ASP A 218 -4.49 4.49 3.88
C ASP A 218 -4.86 5.21 2.57
N GLY A 219 -5.19 6.51 2.66
CA GLY A 219 -5.41 7.40 1.51
C GLY A 219 -4.19 7.58 0.61
N ALA A 220 -2.97 7.40 1.12
CA ALA A 220 -1.75 7.38 0.30
C ALA A 220 -1.67 6.12 -0.60
N GLY A 221 -2.32 5.03 -0.20
CA GLY A 221 -2.47 3.79 -0.99
C GLY A 221 -3.39 3.91 -2.22
N MET A 222 -3.76 5.12 -2.64
CA MET A 222 -4.75 5.36 -3.70
C MET A 222 -4.19 5.99 -4.99
N ASN A 223 -2.97 6.55 -4.99
CA ASN A 223 -2.45 7.46 -6.03
C ASN A 223 -3.28 8.76 -6.21
N LEU A 224 -4.00 9.22 -5.18
CA LEU A 224 -4.87 10.41 -5.25
C LEU A 224 -4.47 11.54 -4.29
N MET A 225 -3.64 11.25 -3.29
CA MET A 225 -3.27 12.15 -2.19
C MET A 225 -1.90 12.80 -2.44
N ASP A 226 -1.74 14.08 -2.14
CA ASP A 226 -0.43 14.67 -1.92
C ASP A 226 0.03 14.29 -0.51
N ILE A 227 1.08 13.47 -0.41
CA ILE A 227 1.55 12.94 0.88
C ILE A 227 2.25 13.99 1.75
N ASN A 228 2.71 15.10 1.16
CA ASN A 228 3.38 16.19 1.89
C ASN A 228 2.36 17.19 2.43
N GLN A 229 1.35 17.53 1.62
CA GLN A 229 0.26 18.44 2.00
C GLN A 229 -0.86 17.75 2.78
N ARG A 230 -0.86 16.41 2.84
CA ARG A 230 -1.86 15.55 3.49
C ARG A 230 -3.31 15.82 3.04
N THR A 231 -3.46 16.17 1.77
CA THR A 231 -4.74 16.52 1.12
C THR A 231 -4.85 15.82 -0.22
N TRP A 232 -6.05 15.79 -0.83
CA TRP A 232 -6.18 15.24 -2.17
C TRP A 232 -5.46 16.11 -3.21
N SER A 233 -4.71 15.48 -4.10
CA SER A 233 -4.11 16.18 -5.22
C SER A 233 -5.15 16.35 -6.32
N LYS A 234 -5.53 17.61 -6.56
CA LYS A 234 -6.43 17.99 -7.67
C LYS A 234 -5.98 17.38 -9.00
N THR A 235 -4.69 17.44 -9.32
CA THR A 235 -4.12 16.87 -10.56
C THR A 235 -4.35 15.35 -10.65
N ALA A 236 -4.17 14.62 -9.56
CA ALA A 236 -4.37 13.17 -9.53
C ALA A 236 -5.86 12.78 -9.60
N LEU A 237 -6.74 13.56 -8.95
CA LEU A 237 -8.19 13.39 -9.05
C LEU A 237 -8.71 13.64 -10.47
N GLU A 238 -8.30 14.74 -11.11
CA GLU A 238 -8.65 15.09 -12.48
C GLU A 238 -8.09 14.07 -13.50
N ALA A 239 -6.89 13.55 -13.26
CA ALA A 239 -6.32 12.43 -14.01
C ALA A 239 -7.08 11.10 -13.82
N THR A 240 -7.91 10.98 -12.78
CA THR A 240 -8.61 9.73 -12.43
C THR A 240 -10.04 9.73 -12.96
N ALA A 241 -10.94 10.56 -12.41
CA ALA A 241 -12.37 10.57 -12.74
C ALA A 241 -13.05 11.91 -12.36
N PRO A 242 -14.12 12.35 -13.08
CA PRO A 242 -14.76 13.64 -12.86
C PRO A 242 -15.57 13.68 -11.55
N GLY A 243 -15.45 14.78 -10.78
CA GLY A 243 -16.19 14.95 -9.53
C GLY A 243 -15.76 14.01 -8.39
N LEU A 244 -14.55 13.45 -8.48
CA LEU A 244 -14.08 12.42 -7.55
C LEU A 244 -13.89 12.91 -6.11
N GLU A 245 -13.50 14.18 -5.91
CA GLU A 245 -13.29 14.74 -4.56
C GLU A 245 -14.54 14.68 -3.69
N GLU A 246 -15.71 14.99 -4.25
CA GLU A 246 -17.00 14.94 -3.54
C GLU A 246 -17.33 13.51 -3.09
N LYS A 247 -17.06 12.52 -3.95
CA LYS A 247 -17.28 11.09 -3.67
C LYS A 247 -16.32 10.56 -2.59
N LEU A 248 -15.09 11.10 -2.50
CA LEU A 248 -14.13 10.74 -1.44
C LEU A 248 -14.32 11.54 -0.15
N GLY A 249 -14.86 12.75 -0.23
CA GLY A 249 -14.90 13.73 0.87
C GLY A 249 -13.53 14.02 1.44
N LYS A 250 -13.46 14.48 2.70
CA LYS A 250 -12.18 14.90 3.30
C LYS A 250 -11.38 13.73 3.88
N LEU A 251 -10.06 13.82 3.76
CA LEU A 251 -9.10 13.06 4.56
C LEU A 251 -9.15 13.48 6.03
N ALA A 252 -8.66 12.61 6.92
CA ALA A 252 -8.50 12.90 8.35
C ALA A 252 -7.22 12.26 8.93
N PRO A 253 -6.64 12.84 10.00
CA PRO A 253 -5.51 12.22 10.69
C PRO A 253 -5.87 10.84 11.26
N ALA A 254 -4.91 9.92 11.24
CA ALA A 254 -5.10 8.54 11.68
C ALA A 254 -5.59 8.38 13.14
N TYR A 255 -5.31 9.36 14.01
CA TYR A 255 -5.74 9.34 15.42
C TYR A 255 -7.08 10.06 15.66
N ALA A 256 -7.69 10.66 14.63
CA ALA A 256 -8.89 11.46 14.77
C ALA A 256 -10.14 10.60 15.08
N VAL A 257 -11.12 11.21 15.74
CA VAL A 257 -12.44 10.62 15.94
C VAL A 257 -13.24 10.71 14.63
N ALA A 258 -13.65 9.57 14.08
CA ALA A 258 -14.56 9.48 12.94
C ALA A 258 -16.01 9.81 13.34
N GLY A 259 -16.39 9.46 14.57
CA GLY A 259 -17.70 9.76 15.15
C GLY A 259 -17.89 9.05 16.48
N ARG A 260 -19.11 9.10 17.01
CA ARG A 260 -19.56 8.17 18.07
C ARG A 260 -20.11 6.90 17.43
N ILE A 261 -20.17 5.82 18.19
CA ILE A 261 -20.88 4.60 17.81
C ILE A 261 -22.34 4.90 17.44
N SER A 262 -22.85 4.27 16.38
CA SER A 262 -24.24 4.41 15.95
C SER A 262 -25.21 3.90 17.04
N PRO A 263 -26.37 4.56 17.26
CA PRO A 263 -27.44 4.07 18.12
C PRO A 263 -27.83 2.61 17.83
N TYR A 264 -27.71 2.15 16.57
CA TYR A 264 -27.90 0.75 16.18
C TYR A 264 -27.15 -0.23 17.10
N PHE A 265 -25.86 0.00 17.37
CA PHE A 265 -25.05 -0.90 18.21
C PHE A 265 -25.28 -0.67 19.70
N VAL A 266 -25.67 0.55 20.11
CA VAL A 266 -26.06 0.85 21.49
C VAL A 266 -27.32 0.05 21.86
N GLU A 267 -28.35 0.10 21.02
CA GLU A 267 -29.61 -0.61 21.29
C GLU A 267 -29.47 -2.12 21.11
N ARG A 268 -28.84 -2.57 20.02
CA ARG A 268 -28.75 -4.01 19.67
C ARG A 268 -27.73 -4.80 20.49
N LEU A 269 -26.60 -4.19 20.85
CA LEU A 269 -25.47 -4.86 21.51
C LEU A 269 -25.06 -4.25 22.85
N GLN A 270 -25.71 -3.16 23.30
CA GLN A 270 -25.41 -2.48 24.56
C GLN A 270 -23.98 -1.92 24.61
N PHE A 271 -23.48 -1.38 23.48
CA PHE A 271 -22.27 -0.55 23.47
C PHE A 271 -22.42 0.67 24.39
N GLU A 272 -21.30 1.13 24.97
CA GLU A 272 -21.29 2.42 25.67
C GLU A 272 -21.71 3.53 24.70
N LYS A 273 -22.75 4.29 25.05
CA LYS A 273 -23.35 5.30 24.17
C LYS A 273 -22.37 6.40 23.73
N ASN A 274 -21.34 6.64 24.51
CA ASN A 274 -20.29 7.63 24.21
C ASN A 274 -19.08 7.03 23.48
N CYS A 275 -19.09 5.72 23.18
CA CYS A 275 -17.97 5.03 22.54
C CYS A 275 -17.50 5.76 21.28
N LEU A 276 -16.20 6.05 21.21
CA LEU A 276 -15.59 6.75 20.09
C LEU A 276 -15.19 5.76 18.99
N VAL A 277 -15.55 6.06 17.75
CA VAL A 277 -14.96 5.38 16.59
C VAL A 277 -13.77 6.24 16.14
N ILE A 278 -12.56 5.74 16.32
CA ILE A 278 -11.33 6.35 15.80
C ILE A 278 -11.16 5.93 14.34
N GLN A 279 -10.67 6.82 13.46
CA GLN A 279 -10.51 6.52 12.03
C GLN A 279 -9.85 5.15 11.82
N TRP A 280 -10.39 4.36 10.91
CA TRP A 280 -9.77 3.10 10.50
C TRP A 280 -8.65 3.39 9.51
N SER A 281 -7.69 2.48 9.41
CA SER A 281 -6.56 2.59 8.48
C SER A 281 -6.27 1.24 7.83
N GLY A 282 -5.22 1.15 7.01
CA GLY A 282 -4.80 -0.07 6.35
C GLY A 282 -4.26 -1.15 7.31
N ASP A 283 -4.14 -2.38 6.84
CA ASP A 283 -3.54 -3.50 7.59
C ASP A 283 -2.05 -3.28 7.92
N ASN A 284 -1.22 -2.87 6.96
CA ASN A 284 0.20 -2.55 7.21
C ASN A 284 0.38 -1.34 8.16
N PRO A 285 -0.36 -0.22 7.99
CA PRO A 285 -0.44 0.86 8.98
C PRO A 285 -0.78 0.42 10.40
N ASN A 286 -1.79 -0.43 10.56
CA ASN A 286 -2.14 -0.96 11.87
C ASN A 286 -1.07 -1.94 12.39
N SER A 287 -0.47 -2.77 11.53
CA SER A 287 0.62 -3.67 11.92
C SER A 287 1.85 -2.91 12.41
N LEU A 288 2.20 -1.77 11.82
CA LEU A 288 3.23 -0.85 12.31
C LEU A 288 2.95 -0.41 13.76
N ALA A 289 1.70 -0.02 14.05
CA ALA A 289 1.28 0.34 15.41
C ALA A 289 1.30 -0.86 16.38
N GLY A 290 0.78 -2.01 15.96
CA GLY A 290 0.67 -3.23 16.77
C GLY A 290 2.02 -3.90 17.09
N LEU A 291 3.02 -3.72 16.22
CA LEU A 291 4.41 -4.11 16.47
C LEU A 291 5.19 -3.05 17.27
N THR A 292 4.56 -1.93 17.66
CA THR A 292 5.20 -0.82 18.40
C THR A 292 6.41 -0.20 17.70
N LEU A 293 6.43 -0.19 16.36
CA LEU A 293 7.41 0.62 15.63
C LEU A 293 7.06 2.09 15.89
N ASN A 294 7.96 2.86 16.50
CA ASN A 294 7.62 4.22 16.94
C ASN A 294 8.78 5.23 16.86
N THR A 295 9.97 4.84 16.42
CA THR A 295 11.06 5.78 16.14
C THR A 295 11.76 5.46 14.81
N PRO A 296 12.36 6.45 14.12
CA PRO A 296 13.23 6.20 12.98
C PRO A 296 14.34 5.20 13.35
N GLY A 297 14.49 4.16 12.53
CA GLY A 297 15.40 3.03 12.79
C GLY A 297 14.72 1.82 13.45
N ASP A 298 13.44 1.89 13.82
CA ASP A 298 12.62 0.69 14.03
C ASP A 298 12.17 0.14 12.67
N LEU A 299 12.45 -1.15 12.42
CA LEU A 299 11.99 -1.88 11.24
C LEU A 299 11.19 -3.12 11.65
N ALA A 300 10.31 -3.58 10.77
CA ALA A 300 9.77 -4.94 10.80
C ALA A 300 9.97 -5.64 9.45
N ILE A 301 10.14 -6.96 9.52
CA ILE A 301 10.21 -7.85 8.36
C ILE A 301 9.16 -8.94 8.55
N SER A 302 8.10 -8.89 7.74
CA SER A 302 7.10 -9.95 7.65
C SER A 302 7.56 -10.96 6.62
N LEU A 303 7.78 -12.21 7.04
CA LEU A 303 8.29 -13.31 6.21
C LEU A 303 7.16 -14.30 5.87
N GLY A 304 6.39 -13.99 4.84
CA GLY A 304 5.19 -14.72 4.43
C GLY A 304 5.30 -15.34 3.03
N THR A 305 4.16 -15.63 2.39
CA THR A 305 4.09 -16.03 0.97
C THR A 305 4.80 -15.02 0.08
N SER A 306 4.51 -13.74 0.34
CA SER A 306 5.33 -12.60 -0.04
C SER A 306 5.97 -12.04 1.24
N ASP A 307 7.17 -11.48 1.12
CA ASP A 307 7.84 -10.82 2.24
C ASP A 307 7.61 -9.30 2.17
N THR A 308 7.47 -8.65 3.32
CA THR A 308 7.30 -7.18 3.40
C THR A 308 8.22 -6.60 4.45
N VAL A 309 9.03 -5.61 4.06
CA VAL A 309 9.78 -4.76 4.99
C VAL A 309 8.99 -3.47 5.19
N PHE A 310 8.78 -3.07 6.44
CA PHE A 310 8.23 -1.75 6.74
C PHE A 310 8.96 -1.08 7.90
N GLY A 311 9.04 0.24 7.85
CA GLY A 311 9.84 1.03 8.78
C GLY A 311 9.48 2.51 8.77
N ILE A 312 9.98 3.24 9.76
CA ILE A 312 9.68 4.67 9.95
C ILE A 312 10.84 5.54 9.48
N THR A 313 10.51 6.61 8.76
CA THR A 313 11.43 7.69 8.34
C THR A 313 10.81 9.06 8.61
N THR A 314 11.66 10.07 8.79
CA THR A 314 11.25 11.49 8.84
C THR A 314 11.28 12.16 7.47
N GLU A 315 11.93 11.55 6.48
CA GLU A 315 12.07 12.10 5.13
C GLU A 315 11.33 11.21 4.13
N ALA A 316 10.32 11.77 3.46
CA ALA A 316 9.71 11.13 2.30
C ALA A 316 10.73 11.10 1.14
N LYS A 317 11.10 9.91 0.70
CA LYS A 317 11.95 9.68 -0.49
C LYS A 317 11.24 8.77 -1.51
N PRO A 318 10.14 9.22 -2.15
CA PRO A 318 9.44 8.41 -3.13
C PRO A 318 10.32 8.11 -4.35
N SER A 319 10.09 6.96 -4.98
CA SER A 319 10.83 6.54 -6.18
C SER A 319 9.93 5.72 -7.12
N LEU A 320 10.49 5.14 -8.19
CA LEU A 320 9.75 4.19 -9.05
C LEU A 320 9.55 2.81 -8.39
N GLU A 321 10.23 2.58 -7.26
CA GLU A 321 10.15 1.41 -6.39
C GLU A 321 9.47 1.82 -5.06
N GLY A 322 8.96 0.82 -4.32
CA GLY A 322 8.49 0.97 -2.94
C GLY A 322 7.26 1.88 -2.77
N HIS A 323 6.85 2.03 -1.51
CA HIS A 323 5.70 2.84 -1.12
C HIS A 323 6.05 3.72 0.09
N VAL A 324 5.71 5.01 0.03
CA VAL A 324 5.89 5.98 1.12
C VAL A 324 4.51 6.51 1.52
N PHE A 325 4.07 6.24 2.74
CA PHE A 325 2.80 6.72 3.28
C PHE A 325 3.04 7.64 4.47
N PRO A 326 2.14 8.59 4.78
CA PRO A 326 2.07 9.24 6.08
C PRO A 326 2.11 8.21 7.22
N ASN A 327 2.78 8.52 8.34
CA ASN A 327 2.85 7.57 9.45
C ASN A 327 1.55 7.59 10.30
N PRO A 328 0.91 6.43 10.56
CA PRO A 328 -0.37 6.36 11.29
C PRO A 328 -0.25 6.64 12.80
N VAL A 329 0.97 6.70 13.34
CA VAL A 329 1.25 6.89 14.78
C VAL A 329 2.16 8.08 15.09
N GLU A 330 2.65 8.80 14.07
CA GLU A 330 3.48 10.00 14.21
C GLU A 330 3.15 11.00 13.08
N PRO A 331 2.34 12.05 13.33
CA PRO A 331 1.81 12.96 12.31
C PRO A 331 2.85 13.72 11.48
N ASP A 332 4.09 13.86 11.95
CA ASP A 332 5.17 14.50 11.19
C ASP A 332 6.07 13.49 10.44
N GLY A 333 5.83 12.18 10.62
CA GLY A 333 6.63 11.10 10.04
C GLY A 333 5.98 10.42 8.83
N TYR A 334 6.76 9.54 8.21
CA TYR A 334 6.34 8.64 7.14
C TYR A 334 6.63 7.20 7.51
N MET A 335 5.82 6.28 6.99
CA MET A 335 6.15 4.86 6.91
C MET A 335 6.55 4.51 5.48
N VAL A 336 7.57 3.67 5.34
CA VAL A 336 7.98 3.11 4.05
C VAL A 336 7.65 1.62 4.06
N MET A 337 7.12 1.13 2.95
CA MET A 337 6.77 -0.28 2.74
C MET A 337 7.40 -0.81 1.45
N LEU A 338 8.10 -1.95 1.56
CA LEU A 338 8.82 -2.62 0.49
C LEU A 338 8.30 -4.05 0.38
N CYS A 339 7.63 -4.36 -0.72
CA CYS A 339 6.97 -5.65 -0.94
C CYS A 339 7.79 -6.52 -1.92
N TYR A 340 8.00 -7.79 -1.54
CA TYR A 340 8.72 -8.79 -2.33
C TYR A 340 7.78 -9.97 -2.59
N LYS A 341 7.46 -10.24 -3.84
CA LYS A 341 6.54 -11.32 -4.22
C LYS A 341 7.13 -12.69 -3.90
N ASN A 342 8.43 -12.88 -4.14
CA ASN A 342 9.15 -14.15 -3.99
C ASN A 342 9.62 -14.41 -2.55
N GLY A 343 8.68 -14.63 -1.62
CA GLY A 343 8.95 -14.91 -0.20
C GLY A 343 9.15 -16.38 0.13
N SER A 344 8.25 -16.95 0.94
CA SER A 344 8.37 -18.31 1.49
C SER A 344 8.34 -19.41 0.43
N LEU A 345 7.56 -19.26 -0.63
CA LEU A 345 7.44 -20.26 -1.72
C LEU A 345 8.75 -20.42 -2.50
N THR A 346 9.62 -19.40 -2.48
CA THR A 346 10.96 -19.45 -3.09
C THR A 346 11.96 -20.13 -2.15
N ARG A 347 11.90 -19.83 -0.84
CA ARG A 347 12.67 -20.57 0.18
C ARG A 347 12.30 -22.06 0.20
N GLU A 348 11.02 -22.38 0.07
CA GLU A 348 10.50 -23.75 -0.01
C GLU A 348 10.94 -24.46 -1.30
N ASP A 349 10.98 -23.79 -2.44
CA ASP A 349 11.51 -24.37 -3.69
C ASP A 349 12.97 -24.76 -3.55
N VAL A 350 13.81 -23.89 -2.98
CA VAL A 350 15.22 -24.19 -2.70
C VAL A 350 15.33 -25.33 -1.68
N ARG A 351 14.55 -25.34 -0.59
CA ARG A 351 14.46 -26.47 0.35
C ARG A 351 14.12 -27.78 -0.38
N ASN A 352 13.19 -27.74 -1.32
CA ASN A 352 12.71 -28.92 -2.04
C ASN A 352 13.72 -29.47 -3.06
N ARG A 353 14.48 -28.59 -3.73
CA ARG A 353 15.52 -28.98 -4.69
C ARG A 353 16.85 -29.33 -4.04
N CYS A 354 17.23 -28.64 -2.97
CA CYS A 354 18.59 -28.67 -2.43
C CYS A 354 18.69 -29.33 -1.04
N ALA A 355 17.63 -29.33 -0.23
CA ALA A 355 17.67 -29.75 1.17
C ALA A 355 16.64 -30.84 1.52
N GLU A 356 16.50 -31.85 0.65
CA GLU A 356 15.67 -33.05 0.88
C GLU A 356 14.19 -32.78 1.25
N LYS A 357 13.66 -31.59 0.90
CA LYS A 357 12.34 -31.09 1.32
C LYS A 357 12.19 -30.90 2.84
N SER A 358 13.29 -30.92 3.59
CA SER A 358 13.33 -30.78 5.05
C SER A 358 13.86 -29.41 5.48
N TRP A 359 13.14 -28.74 6.39
CA TRP A 359 13.64 -27.51 7.02
C TRP A 359 14.82 -27.78 7.96
N ASP A 360 14.94 -28.98 8.52
CA ASP A 360 16.07 -29.33 9.40
C ASP A 360 17.37 -29.50 8.60
N VAL A 361 17.30 -30.10 7.41
CA VAL A 361 18.44 -30.20 6.48
C VAL A 361 18.82 -28.80 5.97
N PHE A 362 17.82 -27.96 5.63
CA PHE A 362 18.03 -26.56 5.23
C PHE A 362 18.75 -25.76 6.35
N ASN A 363 18.31 -25.92 7.60
CA ASN A 363 18.94 -25.28 8.76
C ASN A 363 20.36 -25.80 9.00
N GLY A 364 20.58 -27.11 8.87
CA GLY A 364 21.90 -27.71 8.96
C GLY A 364 22.85 -27.29 7.83
N TYR A 365 22.34 -26.89 6.67
CA TYR A 365 23.14 -26.30 5.59
C TYR A 365 23.48 -24.83 5.85
N LEU A 366 22.52 -24.03 6.35
CA LEU A 366 22.78 -22.64 6.79
C LEU A 366 23.83 -22.55 7.91
N GLU A 367 23.87 -23.54 8.80
CA GLU A 367 24.81 -23.61 9.92
C GLU A 367 26.22 -24.06 9.48
N LYS A 368 26.32 -24.93 8.45
CA LYS A 368 27.60 -25.41 7.91
C LYS A 368 28.24 -24.48 6.90
N THR A 369 27.46 -23.63 6.23
CA THR A 369 27.99 -22.62 5.31
C THR A 369 28.35 -21.34 6.06
N PRO A 370 29.57 -20.80 5.90
CA PRO A 370 29.97 -19.58 6.56
C PRO A 370 29.15 -18.37 6.05
N PRO A 371 28.93 -17.35 6.88
CA PRO A 371 28.43 -16.04 6.45
C PRO A 371 29.16 -15.52 5.21
N LEU A 372 28.45 -14.80 4.33
CA LEU A 372 28.91 -14.32 3.00
C LEU A 372 29.03 -15.40 1.93
N ASN A 373 28.82 -16.68 2.26
CA ASN A 373 28.70 -17.80 1.32
C ASN A 373 29.91 -17.95 0.35
N ASP A 374 31.12 -17.63 0.82
CA ASP A 374 32.33 -17.54 -0.01
C ASP A 374 32.18 -16.63 -1.25
N GLY A 375 31.33 -15.60 -1.15
CA GLY A 375 31.03 -14.64 -2.22
C GLY A 375 29.92 -15.08 -3.19
N LYS A 376 29.28 -16.24 -2.96
CA LYS A 376 28.21 -16.78 -3.81
C LYS A 376 26.87 -16.07 -3.52
N LEU A 377 26.49 -15.15 -4.40
CA LEU A 377 25.22 -14.42 -4.39
C LEU A 377 24.19 -15.07 -5.32
N GLY A 378 22.95 -15.17 -4.86
CA GLY A 378 21.81 -15.66 -5.65
C GLY A 378 20.64 -14.68 -5.69
N PHE A 379 19.96 -14.66 -6.84
CA PHE A 379 18.74 -13.91 -7.10
C PHE A 379 17.69 -14.92 -7.58
N TYR A 380 16.59 -15.07 -6.87
CA TYR A 380 15.66 -16.18 -7.07
C TYR A 380 14.22 -15.69 -7.27
N TYR A 381 13.79 -15.57 -8.51
CA TYR A 381 12.46 -15.12 -8.88
C TYR A 381 11.68 -16.26 -9.55
N ARG A 382 10.78 -16.90 -8.79
CA ARG A 382 9.82 -17.90 -9.29
C ARG A 382 8.63 -17.25 -9.99
N ASP A 383 8.24 -16.09 -9.48
CA ASP A 383 7.26 -15.18 -10.05
C ASP A 383 7.93 -13.88 -10.48
N HIS A 384 7.27 -13.11 -11.36
CA HIS A 384 7.64 -11.72 -11.63
C HIS A 384 7.70 -10.93 -10.31
N GLU A 385 8.87 -10.42 -9.98
CA GLU A 385 9.15 -9.68 -8.75
C GLU A 385 8.63 -8.24 -8.85
N ILE A 386 8.27 -7.67 -7.70
CA ILE A 386 7.82 -6.29 -7.52
C ILE A 386 9.04 -5.38 -7.27
N LEU A 387 9.95 -5.85 -6.41
CA LEU A 387 11.13 -5.10 -5.97
C LEU A 387 12.39 -5.98 -5.98
N PRO A 388 13.31 -5.79 -6.93
CA PRO A 388 13.17 -4.99 -8.17
C PRO A 388 12.12 -5.58 -9.14
N PRO A 389 11.64 -4.84 -10.15
CA PRO A 389 10.76 -5.36 -11.20
C PRO A 389 11.52 -6.27 -12.18
N LEU A 390 11.85 -7.49 -11.75
CA LEU A 390 12.51 -8.53 -12.54
C LEU A 390 11.54 -9.66 -12.90
N PRO A 391 11.60 -10.24 -14.11
CA PRO A 391 10.78 -11.39 -14.46
C PRO A 391 11.30 -12.67 -13.81
N VAL A 392 10.55 -13.76 -14.01
CA VAL A 392 10.91 -15.11 -13.58
C VAL A 392 12.31 -15.48 -14.08
N GLY A 393 13.18 -15.89 -13.16
CA GLY A 393 14.58 -16.23 -13.44
C GLY A 393 15.37 -16.45 -12.16
N PHE A 394 16.31 -17.40 -12.21
CA PHE A 394 17.32 -17.59 -11.17
C PHE A 394 18.67 -17.13 -11.73
N HIS A 395 19.35 -16.22 -11.03
CA HIS A 395 20.67 -15.72 -11.40
C HIS A 395 21.65 -15.93 -10.26
N ARG A 396 22.88 -16.33 -10.59
CA ARG A 396 23.91 -16.70 -9.62
C ARG A 396 25.22 -16.05 -9.98
N TYR A 397 25.90 -15.49 -8.98
CA TYR A 397 27.16 -14.80 -9.14
C TYR A 397 28.13 -15.21 -8.04
N THR A 398 29.37 -15.50 -8.42
CA THR A 398 30.49 -15.55 -7.48
C THR A 398 31.16 -14.18 -7.49
N VAL A 399 31.30 -13.57 -6.31
CA VAL A 399 32.05 -12.31 -6.11
C VAL A 399 33.42 -12.65 -5.55
N GLU A 400 34.47 -12.25 -6.25
CA GLU A 400 35.86 -12.40 -5.83
C GLU A 400 36.35 -11.13 -5.08
N ASN A 401 37.40 -11.25 -4.28
CA ASN A 401 38.09 -10.15 -3.55
C ASN A 401 37.30 -9.42 -2.43
N PHE A 402 36.10 -9.86 -2.05
CA PHE A 402 35.29 -9.24 -0.97
C PHE A 402 35.87 -9.36 0.45
N ASN A 403 36.97 -10.11 0.62
CA ASN A 403 37.69 -10.17 1.90
C ASN A 403 38.47 -8.89 2.21
N ASP A 404 38.83 -8.09 1.19
CA ASP A 404 39.34 -6.73 1.39
C ASP A 404 38.17 -5.75 1.42
N ALA A 405 37.72 -5.41 2.63
CA ALA A 405 36.61 -4.49 2.87
C ALA A 405 36.89 -3.03 2.47
N THR A 406 38.07 -2.72 1.93
CA THR A 406 38.45 -1.40 1.40
C THR A 406 38.52 -1.36 -0.13
N SER A 407 38.51 -2.51 -0.79
CA SER A 407 38.68 -2.61 -2.24
C SER A 407 37.37 -2.43 -2.99
N ASN A 408 37.28 -1.35 -3.79
CA ASN A 408 36.23 -1.20 -4.80
C ASN A 408 36.41 -2.16 -6.00
N ASN A 409 37.48 -2.97 -6.04
CA ASN A 409 37.82 -3.88 -7.15
C ASN A 409 37.22 -5.28 -6.93
N LEU A 410 35.96 -5.34 -6.51
CA LEU A 410 35.19 -6.58 -6.50
C LEU A 410 34.90 -7.03 -7.93
N VAL A 411 35.22 -8.29 -8.24
CA VAL A 411 34.99 -8.89 -9.55
C VAL A 411 33.88 -9.93 -9.41
N GLU A 412 32.77 -9.72 -10.10
CA GLU A 412 31.68 -10.71 -10.16
C GLU A 412 31.73 -11.56 -11.44
N ARG A 413 31.37 -12.85 -11.31
CA ARG A 413 31.21 -13.79 -12.42
C ARG A 413 29.86 -14.49 -12.34
N GLU A 414 29.07 -14.45 -13.41
CA GLU A 414 27.82 -15.23 -13.51
C GLU A 414 28.15 -16.73 -13.61
N VAL A 415 27.40 -17.58 -12.90
CA VAL A 415 27.56 -19.04 -12.90
C VAL A 415 26.20 -19.74 -13.04
N GLU A 416 26.19 -21.01 -13.46
CA GLU A 416 24.92 -21.72 -13.72
C GLU A 416 24.28 -22.29 -12.44
N GLU A 417 25.09 -22.87 -11.54
CA GLU A 417 24.64 -23.55 -10.32
C GLU A 417 25.63 -23.36 -9.16
N PHE A 418 25.14 -23.53 -7.92
CA PHE A 418 25.97 -23.73 -6.73
C PHE A 418 25.73 -25.13 -6.14
N ASP A 419 26.63 -25.56 -5.25
CA ASP A 419 26.40 -26.73 -4.39
C ASP A 419 25.16 -26.54 -3.48
N PRO A 420 24.46 -27.61 -3.08
CA PRO A 420 23.20 -27.50 -2.35
C PRO A 420 23.25 -26.70 -1.03
N PRO A 421 24.32 -26.79 -0.19
CA PRO A 421 24.48 -25.90 0.95
C PRO A 421 24.58 -24.42 0.57
N SER A 422 25.35 -24.12 -0.49
CA SER A 422 25.52 -22.74 -0.97
C SER A 422 24.27 -22.17 -1.64
N GLU A 423 23.43 -22.98 -2.31
CA GLU A 423 22.09 -22.56 -2.75
C GLU A 423 21.22 -22.11 -1.57
N VAL A 424 21.25 -22.89 -0.48
CA VAL A 424 20.45 -22.64 0.73
C VAL A 424 20.86 -21.35 1.43
N ARG A 425 22.17 -21.04 1.51
CA ARG A 425 22.61 -19.74 2.02
C ARG A 425 22.37 -18.60 1.03
N ALA A 426 22.57 -18.84 -0.28
CA ALA A 426 22.36 -17.83 -1.32
C ALA A 426 20.91 -17.31 -1.39
N ILE A 427 19.89 -18.15 -1.16
CA ILE A 427 18.49 -17.68 -1.10
C ILE A 427 18.25 -16.79 0.11
N VAL A 428 18.76 -17.16 1.30
CA VAL A 428 18.52 -16.41 2.54
C VAL A 428 19.29 -15.08 2.52
N GLU A 429 20.60 -15.10 2.24
CA GLU A 429 21.39 -13.87 2.12
C GLU A 429 20.90 -13.01 0.95
N GLY A 430 20.59 -13.62 -0.20
CA GLY A 430 20.13 -12.91 -1.40
C GLY A 430 18.84 -12.12 -1.20
N GLN A 431 17.88 -12.68 -0.45
CA GLN A 431 16.65 -11.98 -0.05
C GLN A 431 16.96 -10.86 0.96
N LEU A 432 17.69 -11.16 2.04
CA LEU A 432 17.96 -10.21 3.14
C LEU A 432 18.85 -9.04 2.73
N LEU A 433 19.81 -9.25 1.83
CA LEU A 433 20.63 -8.19 1.24
C LEU A 433 19.82 -7.30 0.29
N SER A 434 18.77 -7.82 -0.38
CA SER A 434 17.78 -6.99 -1.10
C SER A 434 17.06 -6.09 -0.12
N MET A 435 16.47 -6.69 0.92
CA MET A 435 15.70 -6.00 1.95
C MET A 435 16.50 -4.85 2.57
N ARG A 436 17.77 -5.10 2.92
CA ARG A 436 18.70 -4.09 3.43
C ARG A 436 19.02 -3.02 2.39
N GLY A 437 19.40 -3.40 1.17
CA GLY A 437 19.82 -2.46 0.13
C GLY A 437 18.72 -1.51 -0.33
N HIS A 438 17.47 -1.99 -0.46
CA HIS A 438 16.34 -1.11 -0.72
C HIS A 438 15.98 -0.27 0.51
N ALA A 439 15.95 -0.84 1.74
CA ALA A 439 15.71 -0.06 2.96
C ALA A 439 16.65 1.16 3.09
N GLU A 440 17.94 0.96 2.86
CA GLU A 440 18.95 2.03 2.80
C GLU A 440 18.65 3.06 1.69
N ARG A 441 18.24 2.60 0.49
CA ARG A 441 17.86 3.48 -0.63
C ARG A 441 16.66 4.39 -0.29
N PHE A 442 15.70 3.92 0.50
CA PHE A 442 14.57 4.73 0.98
C PHE A 442 14.90 5.58 2.22
N GLY A 443 16.16 5.63 2.66
CA GLY A 443 16.61 6.44 3.78
C GLY A 443 16.29 5.86 5.15
N MET A 444 15.96 4.57 5.26
CA MET A 444 15.90 3.91 6.56
C MET A 444 17.30 3.88 7.21
N PRO A 445 17.44 4.12 8.52
CA PRO A 445 18.74 4.08 9.19
C PRO A 445 19.45 2.73 9.08
N ASN A 446 20.76 2.77 8.90
CA ASN A 446 21.65 1.60 8.79
C ASN A 446 22.90 1.79 9.68
N PRO A 447 23.17 0.87 10.65
CA PRO A 447 22.28 -0.21 11.07
C PRO A 447 20.96 0.35 11.67
N PRO A 448 19.83 -0.36 11.52
CA PRO A 448 18.61 -0.03 12.25
C PRO A 448 18.79 -0.29 13.75
N LYS A 449 17.94 0.31 14.58
CA LYS A 449 17.97 0.14 16.05
C LYS A 449 17.52 -1.25 16.48
N ARG A 450 16.51 -1.79 15.80
CA ARG A 450 15.97 -3.14 15.98
C ARG A 450 15.17 -3.55 14.75
N ILE A 451 15.10 -4.85 14.51
CA ILE A 451 14.16 -5.47 13.58
C ILE A 451 13.16 -6.31 14.37
N ILE A 452 11.87 -6.21 14.03
CA ILE A 452 10.83 -7.12 14.50
C ILE A 452 10.48 -8.08 13.36
N ALA A 453 10.88 -9.34 13.49
CA ALA A 453 10.56 -10.39 12.54
C ALA A 453 9.19 -11.01 12.88
N THR A 454 8.37 -11.21 11.85
CA THR A 454 7.06 -11.87 11.94
C THR A 454 6.82 -12.75 10.71
N GLY A 455 5.69 -13.47 10.66
CA GLY A 455 5.38 -14.43 9.60
C GLY A 455 6.01 -15.81 9.82
N GLY A 456 5.73 -16.78 8.94
CA GLY A 456 6.08 -18.17 9.16
C GLY A 456 7.58 -18.42 9.38
N ALA A 457 8.45 -17.73 8.63
CA ALA A 457 9.89 -17.92 8.75
C ALA A 457 10.53 -17.18 9.94
N SER A 458 9.79 -16.33 10.69
CA SER A 458 10.31 -15.76 11.95
C SER A 458 10.37 -16.77 13.09
N SER A 459 9.90 -18.00 12.88
CA SER A 459 10.11 -19.15 13.77
C SER A 459 11.48 -19.81 13.58
N ASN A 460 12.21 -19.48 12.50
CA ASN A 460 13.49 -20.11 12.15
C ASN A 460 14.67 -19.29 12.68
N GLU A 461 15.27 -19.74 13.78
CA GLU A 461 16.40 -19.07 14.45
C GLU A 461 17.61 -18.84 13.52
N ARG A 462 17.89 -19.74 12.56
CA ARG A 462 19.02 -19.59 11.61
C ARG A 462 18.77 -18.44 10.63
N ILE A 463 17.52 -18.22 10.22
CA ILE A 463 17.13 -17.05 9.42
C ILE A 463 17.20 -15.78 10.27
N LEU A 464 16.71 -15.80 11.53
CA LEU A 464 16.80 -14.64 12.43
C LEU A 464 18.26 -14.23 12.71
N HIS A 465 19.18 -15.18 12.89
CA HIS A 465 20.61 -14.91 13.01
C HIS A 465 21.18 -14.25 11.75
N SER A 466 20.75 -14.71 10.56
CA SER A 466 21.17 -14.11 9.30
C SER A 466 20.67 -12.66 9.17
N ILE A 467 19.44 -12.36 9.63
CA ILE A 467 18.92 -10.97 9.71
C ILE A 467 19.82 -10.12 10.62
N ALA A 468 20.11 -10.60 11.84
CA ALA A 468 20.92 -9.85 12.81
C ALA A 468 22.32 -9.52 12.28
N GLN A 469 22.97 -10.49 11.61
CA GLN A 469 24.29 -10.31 11.01
C GLN A 469 24.28 -9.40 9.77
N ILE A 470 23.28 -9.53 8.90
CA ILE A 470 23.20 -8.74 7.66
C ILE A 470 22.83 -7.29 7.93
N PHE A 471 21.92 -7.02 8.88
CA PHE A 471 21.50 -5.66 9.24
C PHE A 471 22.32 -5.03 10.36
N GLY A 472 23.04 -5.81 11.16
CA GLY A 472 23.88 -5.29 12.26
C GLY A 472 23.08 -4.79 13.46
N CYS A 473 21.94 -5.42 13.75
CA CYS A 473 21.00 -4.97 14.78
C CYS A 473 20.39 -6.16 15.56
N PRO A 474 19.81 -5.92 16.76
CA PRO A 474 19.05 -6.96 17.45
C PRO A 474 17.75 -7.29 16.70
N VAL A 475 17.36 -8.56 16.74
CA VAL A 475 16.14 -9.08 16.12
C VAL A 475 15.19 -9.59 17.20
N PHE A 476 13.97 -9.08 17.17
CA PHE A 476 12.87 -9.42 18.06
C PHE A 476 11.79 -10.20 17.30
N THR A 477 10.99 -10.97 18.03
CA THR A 477 9.80 -11.64 17.51
C THR A 477 8.59 -11.33 18.38
N VAL A 478 7.40 -11.35 17.79
CA VAL A 478 6.13 -11.23 18.52
C VAL A 478 5.46 -12.59 18.65
N GLN A 479 4.81 -12.85 19.78
CA GLN A 479 4.18 -14.15 20.04
C GLN A 479 2.86 -14.39 19.28
N ARG A 480 2.32 -13.38 18.58
CA ARG A 480 1.04 -13.46 17.87
C ARG A 480 1.14 -12.91 16.44
N PRO A 481 0.45 -13.55 15.47
CA PRO A 481 0.44 -13.09 14.08
C PRO A 481 -0.49 -11.88 13.85
N ASP A 482 -1.48 -11.66 14.71
CA ASP A 482 -2.60 -10.72 14.52
C ASP A 482 -2.23 -9.25 14.83
N SER A 483 -1.11 -8.78 14.26
CA SER A 483 -0.57 -7.43 14.49
C SER A 483 -1.51 -6.30 14.04
N ALA A 484 -2.29 -6.49 12.97
CA ALA A 484 -3.24 -5.49 12.47
C ALA A 484 -4.40 -5.22 13.45
N SER A 485 -5.14 -6.25 13.90
CA SER A 485 -6.24 -6.05 14.87
C SER A 485 -5.74 -5.60 16.24
N LEU A 486 -4.55 -6.04 16.66
CA LEU A 486 -3.89 -5.58 17.88
C LEU A 486 -3.50 -4.09 17.79
N GLY A 487 -2.91 -3.67 16.66
CA GLY A 487 -2.56 -2.27 16.40
C GLY A 487 -3.79 -1.37 16.27
N ALA A 488 -4.87 -1.87 15.69
CA ALA A 488 -6.16 -1.17 15.70
C ALA A 488 -6.71 -0.97 17.12
N ALA A 489 -6.61 -1.98 18.00
CA ALA A 489 -7.05 -1.86 19.39
C ALA A 489 -6.20 -0.84 20.17
N LEU A 490 -4.88 -0.83 19.92
CA LEU A 490 -3.98 0.20 20.46
C LEU A 490 -4.32 1.60 19.91
N ARG A 491 -4.60 1.74 18.61
CA ARG A 491 -5.02 3.01 17.99
C ARG A 491 -6.38 3.49 18.49
N ALA A 492 -7.29 2.59 18.86
CA ALA A 492 -8.54 2.94 19.54
C ALA A 492 -8.27 3.59 20.91
N ALA A 493 -7.39 2.99 21.71
CA ALA A 493 -7.00 3.53 23.02
C ALA A 493 -6.20 4.85 22.91
N HIS A 494 -5.32 4.95 21.92
CA HIS A 494 -4.52 6.13 21.64
C HIS A 494 -5.35 7.30 21.10
N GLY A 495 -6.27 7.05 20.16
CA GLY A 495 -7.20 8.06 19.66
C GLY A 495 -8.17 8.56 20.72
N TRP A 496 -8.61 7.67 21.64
CA TRP A 496 -9.35 8.07 22.83
C TRP A 496 -8.55 9.05 23.70
N LEU A 497 -7.27 8.74 23.98
CA LEU A 497 -6.40 9.65 24.74
C LEU A 497 -6.16 10.99 24.03
N CYS A 498 -5.96 10.98 22.71
CA CYS A 498 -5.80 12.21 21.93
C CYS A 498 -7.07 13.07 21.94
N ASN A 499 -8.25 12.45 21.99
CA ASN A 499 -9.53 13.16 22.14
C ASN A 499 -9.62 13.87 23.49
N GLU A 500 -9.32 13.18 24.60
CA GLU A 500 -9.38 13.76 25.95
C GLU A 500 -8.36 14.89 26.15
N GLU A 501 -7.15 14.74 25.62
CA GLU A 501 -6.09 15.77 25.66
C GLU A 501 -6.28 16.86 24.59
N GLY A 502 -7.35 16.78 23.77
CA GLY A 502 -7.71 17.73 22.71
C GLY A 502 -6.65 17.92 21.61
N SER A 503 -5.66 17.04 21.53
CA SER A 503 -4.46 17.19 20.70
C SER A 503 -3.74 15.85 20.53
N PHE A 504 -2.83 15.75 19.55
CA PHE A 504 -2.02 14.54 19.37
C PHE A 504 -1.08 14.31 20.56
N VAL A 505 -1.07 13.08 21.06
CA VAL A 505 -0.10 12.59 22.06
C VAL A 505 0.75 11.49 21.40
N PRO A 506 2.08 11.45 21.56
CA PRO A 506 2.91 10.40 20.97
C PRO A 506 2.47 9.01 21.45
N ILE A 507 2.21 8.07 20.52
CA ILE A 507 1.63 6.75 20.85
C ILE A 507 2.46 5.96 21.87
N SER A 508 3.77 6.18 21.92
CA SER A 508 4.67 5.55 22.88
C SER A 508 4.30 5.84 24.34
N CYS A 509 3.59 6.93 24.62
CA CYS A 509 3.09 7.26 25.95
C CYS A 509 2.13 6.21 26.52
N MET A 510 1.51 5.39 25.66
CA MET A 510 0.58 4.33 26.02
C MET A 510 1.26 3.15 26.75
N TYR A 511 2.52 2.86 26.42
CA TYR A 511 3.25 1.68 26.92
C TYR A 511 4.67 1.97 27.46
N LYS A 512 5.12 3.23 27.45
CA LYS A 512 6.44 3.64 27.93
C LYS A 512 6.67 3.22 29.38
N GLY A 513 7.71 2.42 29.61
CA GLY A 513 8.09 1.91 30.94
C GLY A 513 7.29 0.69 31.42
N ASN A 514 6.31 0.20 30.64
CA ASN A 514 5.50 -0.96 31.02
C ASN A 514 5.25 -1.96 29.86
N LEU A 515 5.88 -1.78 28.69
CA LEU A 515 5.67 -2.57 27.46
C LEU A 515 5.70 -4.09 27.71
N GLU A 516 6.67 -4.58 28.51
CA GLU A 516 6.83 -5.99 28.90
C GLU A 516 5.61 -6.59 29.65
N LYS A 517 4.73 -5.76 30.21
CA LYS A 517 3.49 -6.20 30.89
C LYS A 517 2.24 -6.07 30.02
N THR A 518 2.37 -5.50 28.81
CA THR A 518 1.29 -5.37 27.84
C THR A 518 1.31 -6.56 26.87
N SER A 519 0.26 -6.74 26.08
CA SER A 519 0.27 -7.70 24.96
C SER A 519 0.98 -7.20 23.70
N LEU A 520 1.67 -6.05 23.77
CA LEU A 520 2.42 -5.44 22.67
C LEU A 520 3.92 -5.76 22.73
N GLY A 521 4.39 -6.44 23.78
CA GLY A 521 5.79 -6.77 23.99
C GLY A 521 6.36 -7.69 22.89
N ALA A 522 7.51 -7.32 22.33
CA ALA A 522 8.29 -8.14 21.43
C ALA A 522 9.46 -8.77 22.19
N LYS A 523 9.66 -10.08 22.04
CA LYS A 523 10.73 -10.83 22.72
C LYS A 523 12.02 -10.72 21.90
N LEU A 524 13.15 -10.41 22.54
CA LEU A 524 14.46 -10.53 21.90
C LEU A 524 14.69 -11.99 21.48
N ALA A 525 14.93 -12.22 20.19
CA ALA A 525 15.20 -13.54 19.64
C ALA A 525 16.69 -13.72 19.33
N VAL A 526 17.33 -12.69 18.76
CA VAL A 526 18.78 -12.67 18.49
C VAL A 526 19.33 -11.29 18.88
N ALA A 527 20.39 -11.27 19.69
CA ALA A 527 21.11 -10.04 20.04
C ALA A 527 21.91 -9.49 18.85
N ALA A 528 22.26 -8.21 18.87
CA ALA A 528 23.25 -7.69 17.95
C ALA A 528 24.63 -8.31 18.24
N GLY A 529 25.40 -8.57 17.20
CA GLY A 529 26.82 -8.83 17.35
C GLY A 529 27.57 -7.54 17.66
N GLU A 530 28.24 -7.46 18.82
CA GLU A 530 28.99 -6.28 19.25
C GLU A 530 30.52 -6.47 19.17
N GLY A 531 30.98 -7.70 18.87
CA GLY A 531 32.38 -8.06 18.78
C GLY A 531 33.11 -7.39 17.61
N VAL A 532 34.44 -7.51 17.60
CA VAL A 532 35.27 -7.04 16.47
C VAL A 532 34.91 -7.82 15.21
N GLU A 533 34.83 -9.15 15.32
CA GLU A 533 34.44 -10.06 14.23
C GLU A 533 33.05 -9.75 13.66
N ASP A 534 32.07 -9.42 14.52
CA ASP A 534 30.72 -9.02 14.09
C ASP A 534 30.72 -7.72 13.28
N LYS A 535 31.55 -6.75 13.68
CA LYS A 535 31.69 -5.46 12.98
C LYS A 535 32.39 -5.63 11.64
N GLU A 536 33.43 -6.46 11.57
CA GLU A 536 34.08 -6.83 10.32
C GLU A 536 33.11 -7.58 9.39
N LEU A 537 32.31 -8.51 9.92
CA LEU A 537 31.30 -9.23 9.16
C LEU A 537 30.21 -8.29 8.62
N LEU A 538 29.71 -7.36 9.44
CA LEU A 538 28.74 -6.34 9.02
C LEU A 538 29.31 -5.44 7.91
N GLN A 539 30.60 -5.07 8.00
CA GLN A 539 31.27 -4.30 6.95
C GLN A 539 31.40 -5.11 5.64
N LYS A 540 31.77 -6.40 5.72
CA LYS A 540 31.79 -7.29 4.54
C LYS A 540 30.41 -7.46 3.92
N TYR A 541 29.34 -7.65 4.71
CA TYR A 541 27.97 -7.67 4.20
C TYR A 541 27.56 -6.32 3.58
N THR A 542 28.04 -5.19 4.10
CA THR A 542 27.76 -3.86 3.52
C THR A 542 28.40 -3.72 2.13
N VAL A 543 29.63 -4.21 1.97
CA VAL A 543 30.35 -4.26 0.68
C VAL A 543 29.65 -5.20 -0.30
N LEU A 544 29.28 -6.40 0.14
CA LEU A 544 28.57 -7.40 -0.66
C LEU A 544 27.16 -6.94 -1.06
N MET A 545 26.43 -6.24 -0.18
CA MET A 545 25.13 -5.64 -0.46
C MET A 545 25.23 -4.61 -1.60
N ARG A 546 26.20 -3.69 -1.56
CA ARG A 546 26.39 -2.70 -2.63
C ARG A 546 26.62 -3.38 -3.98
N LYS A 547 27.48 -4.39 -4.03
CA LYS A 547 27.73 -5.19 -5.23
C LYS A 547 26.48 -5.93 -5.71
N ARG A 548 25.67 -6.47 -4.79
CA ARG A 548 24.37 -7.07 -5.11
C ARG A 548 23.46 -6.04 -5.80
N MET A 549 23.36 -4.82 -5.29
CA MET A 549 22.55 -3.75 -5.89
C MET A 549 23.06 -3.30 -7.27
N GLU A 550 24.37 -3.36 -7.53
CA GLU A 550 24.97 -3.13 -8.86
C GLU A 550 24.61 -4.24 -9.87
N ILE A 551 24.70 -5.51 -9.45
CA ILE A 551 24.27 -6.66 -10.25
C ILE A 551 22.78 -6.54 -10.57
N GLU A 552 21.96 -6.30 -9.55
CA GLU A 552 20.51 -6.13 -9.67
C GLU A 552 20.12 -5.05 -10.68
N LYS A 553 20.71 -3.85 -10.57
CA LYS A 553 20.48 -2.76 -11.52
C LYS A 553 20.79 -3.18 -12.96
N ARG A 554 21.88 -3.92 -13.18
CA ARG A 554 22.25 -4.43 -14.51
C ARG A 554 21.32 -5.53 -15.00
N LEU A 555 20.79 -6.38 -14.12
CA LEU A 555 19.74 -7.34 -14.48
C LEU A 555 18.47 -6.59 -14.95
N VAL A 556 18.04 -5.56 -14.21
CA VAL A 556 16.88 -4.72 -14.59
C VAL A 556 17.12 -4.02 -15.93
N GLU A 557 18.31 -3.45 -16.15
CA GLU A 557 18.65 -2.79 -17.42
C GLU A 557 18.77 -3.78 -18.60
N LYS A 558 19.39 -4.94 -18.40
CA LYS A 558 19.57 -6.01 -19.41
C LYS A 558 18.21 -6.58 -19.83
N ILE A 559 17.37 -6.92 -18.86
CA ILE A 559 16.13 -7.67 -19.07
C ILE A 559 14.96 -6.72 -19.39
N GLY A 560 14.91 -5.53 -18.78
CA GLY A 560 13.92 -4.49 -19.12
C GLY A 560 14.06 -3.98 -20.56
N ARG A 561 15.29 -3.87 -21.09
CA ARG A 561 15.51 -3.60 -22.53
C ARG A 561 15.01 -4.75 -23.41
N ALA A 562 15.20 -6.01 -22.99
CA ALA A 562 14.70 -7.16 -23.73
C ALA A 562 13.16 -7.19 -23.79
N GLN A 563 12.46 -6.83 -22.71
CA GLN A 563 11.00 -6.69 -22.71
C GLN A 563 10.53 -5.50 -23.59
N ALA A 564 11.22 -4.36 -23.55
CA ALA A 564 10.91 -3.22 -24.42
C ALA A 564 11.07 -3.54 -25.92
N HIS A 565 12.04 -4.37 -26.28
CA HIS A 565 12.19 -4.87 -27.66
C HIS A 565 11.19 -6.00 -28.00
N GLY A 566 10.93 -6.94 -27.09
CA GLY A 566 9.94 -8.01 -27.29
C GLY A 566 8.51 -7.49 -27.48
N LEU A 567 8.13 -6.41 -26.80
CA LEU A 567 6.85 -5.72 -27.00
C LEU A 567 6.73 -5.05 -28.38
N LEU A 568 7.84 -4.76 -29.06
CA LEU A 568 7.83 -4.32 -30.45
C LEU A 568 7.73 -5.53 -31.40
N ASP A 569 8.44 -6.63 -31.12
CA ASP A 569 8.42 -7.83 -31.98
C ASP A 569 7.08 -8.57 -31.98
N PHE A 570 6.32 -8.56 -30.88
CA PHE A 570 4.95 -9.11 -30.83
C PHE A 570 3.94 -8.39 -31.75
N SER A 571 4.30 -7.23 -32.31
CA SER A 571 3.50 -6.55 -33.35
C SER A 571 3.85 -6.96 -34.79
N SER A 572 4.86 -7.83 -34.99
CA SER A 572 5.46 -8.10 -36.31
C SER A 572 5.29 -9.54 -36.85
N SER A 573 4.84 -10.48 -36.01
CA SER A 573 4.75 -11.92 -36.33
C SER A 573 3.52 -12.35 -37.15
N SER A 574 3.11 -11.54 -38.14
CA SER A 574 2.06 -11.93 -39.12
C SER A 574 2.21 -11.35 -40.54
N LEU A 575 3.30 -10.65 -40.87
CA LEU A 575 3.54 -10.09 -42.21
C LEU A 575 4.96 -10.39 -42.73
N SER A 576 5.23 -11.67 -43.01
CA SER A 576 6.46 -12.12 -43.68
C SER A 576 6.33 -12.12 -45.21
N SER A 577 6.14 -10.95 -45.82
CA SER A 577 6.65 -10.66 -47.17
C SER A 577 6.62 -9.16 -47.50
N CYS A 578 7.74 -8.66 -48.05
CA CYS A 578 7.93 -7.32 -48.62
C CYS A 578 7.75 -6.09 -47.68
N SER A 579 8.73 -5.84 -46.82
CA SER A 579 8.90 -4.55 -46.13
C SER A 579 9.84 -3.60 -46.91
N PRO A 580 9.44 -2.35 -47.25
CA PRO A 580 10.34 -1.37 -47.86
C PRO A 580 11.39 -0.83 -46.86
N PRO A 581 12.50 -0.22 -47.32
CA PRO A 581 13.49 0.37 -46.41
C PRO A 581 12.87 1.44 -45.51
N ARG A 582 13.33 1.49 -44.25
CA ARG A 582 12.76 2.29 -43.13
C ARG A 582 12.55 3.79 -43.43
N ASN A 583 13.29 4.34 -44.40
CA ASN A 583 13.16 5.74 -44.83
C ASN A 583 11.85 5.98 -45.61
N LEU A 584 11.39 5.02 -46.41
CA LEU A 584 10.16 5.14 -47.19
C LEU A 584 8.91 5.13 -46.29
N ALA A 585 8.91 4.29 -45.24
CA ALA A 585 7.82 4.24 -44.27
C ALA A 585 7.65 5.57 -43.51
N ARG A 586 8.77 6.24 -43.15
CA ARG A 586 8.73 7.59 -42.55
C ARG A 586 8.23 8.65 -43.53
N ALA A 587 8.65 8.61 -44.79
CA ALA A 587 8.17 9.54 -45.81
C ALA A 587 6.65 9.38 -46.07
N LEU A 588 6.14 8.14 -46.08
CA LEU A 588 4.72 7.84 -46.27
C LEU A 588 3.86 8.24 -45.06
N LEU A 589 4.36 8.07 -43.83
CA LEU A 589 3.69 8.59 -42.62
C LEU A 589 3.57 10.12 -42.67
N PHE A 590 4.66 10.82 -42.97
CA PHE A 590 4.67 12.29 -43.04
C PHE A 590 3.79 12.82 -44.18
N ALA A 591 3.74 12.13 -45.33
CA ALA A 591 2.80 12.41 -46.41
C ALA A 591 1.33 12.24 -45.96
N GLY A 592 1.05 11.21 -45.15
CA GLY A 592 -0.28 10.95 -44.57
C GLY A 592 -0.75 12.00 -43.56
N ASP A 593 0.17 12.74 -42.93
CA ASP A 593 -0.13 13.88 -42.07
C ASP A 593 -0.28 15.18 -42.87
N LEU A 594 0.56 15.38 -43.90
CA LEU A 594 0.46 16.53 -44.81
C LEU A 594 -0.87 16.55 -45.59
N LEU A 595 -1.39 15.38 -45.96
CA LEU A 595 -2.71 15.23 -46.58
C LEU A 595 -3.89 15.58 -45.65
N ARG A 596 -3.66 15.68 -44.33
CA ARG A 596 -4.66 16.08 -43.33
C ARG A 596 -4.57 17.54 -42.90
N SER A 597 -3.53 18.27 -43.31
CA SER A 597 -3.37 19.70 -42.98
C SER A 597 -4.19 20.59 -43.92
N ASN A 598 -4.70 21.73 -43.44
CA ASN A 598 -5.54 22.66 -44.22
C ASN A 598 -4.76 23.51 -45.27
N CYS A 599 -3.68 22.98 -45.84
CA CYS A 599 -2.96 23.61 -46.95
C CYS A 599 -3.67 23.39 -48.29
N GLY A 600 -3.73 24.42 -49.14
CA GLY A 600 -4.32 24.32 -50.48
C GLY A 600 -3.59 23.34 -51.40
N ASP A 601 -4.32 22.72 -52.33
CA ASP A 601 -3.85 21.52 -53.05
C ASP A 601 -2.57 21.71 -53.88
N LEU A 602 -2.37 22.90 -54.44
CA LEU A 602 -1.13 23.23 -55.18
C LEU A 602 0.10 23.20 -54.26
N LEU A 603 -0.03 23.68 -53.02
CA LEU A 603 1.04 23.70 -52.02
C LEU A 603 1.30 22.31 -51.45
N ARG A 604 0.24 21.52 -51.20
CA ARG A 604 0.35 20.10 -50.82
C ARG A 604 1.14 19.30 -51.86
N SER A 605 0.83 19.48 -53.15
CA SER A 605 1.51 18.79 -54.25
C SER A 605 3.01 19.13 -54.30
N GLN A 606 3.36 20.42 -54.20
CA GLN A 606 4.75 20.88 -54.21
C GLN A 606 5.56 20.38 -53.00
N LEU A 607 4.98 20.44 -51.79
CA LEU A 607 5.61 19.92 -50.57
C LEU A 607 5.81 18.40 -50.61
N LEU A 608 4.81 17.66 -51.11
CA LEU A 608 4.90 16.21 -51.27
C LEU A 608 6.01 15.82 -52.25
N HIS A 609 6.11 16.53 -53.38
CA HIS A 609 7.18 16.34 -54.38
C HIS A 609 8.56 16.63 -53.80
N TYR A 610 8.71 17.76 -53.09
CA TYR A 610 9.96 18.16 -52.43
C TYR A 610 10.43 17.13 -51.40
N HIS A 611 9.56 16.66 -50.51
CA HIS A 611 9.91 15.69 -49.47
C HIS A 611 10.23 14.30 -50.04
N LEU A 612 9.51 13.84 -51.07
CA LEU A 612 9.81 12.58 -51.75
C LEU A 612 11.12 12.67 -52.55
N SER A 613 11.42 13.81 -53.18
CA SER A 613 12.69 14.04 -53.88
C SER A 613 13.89 14.23 -52.94
N ALA A 614 13.66 14.61 -51.68
CA ALA A 614 14.71 14.73 -50.66
C ALA A 614 15.14 13.36 -50.07
N ALA A 615 14.33 12.31 -50.27
CA ALA A 615 14.71 10.94 -49.95
C ALA A 615 15.74 10.43 -50.98
N LYS A 616 17.01 10.31 -50.56
CA LYS A 616 18.22 10.06 -51.38
C LYS A 616 18.23 8.78 -52.27
N GLU A 617 17.14 8.03 -52.33
CA GLU A 617 17.06 6.72 -52.99
C GLU A 617 15.90 6.60 -54.01
N LEU A 618 15.11 7.66 -54.23
CA LEU A 618 14.01 7.65 -55.20
C LEU A 618 14.40 8.32 -56.53
N SER A 619 14.10 7.65 -57.65
CA SER A 619 14.19 8.26 -58.98
C SER A 619 12.99 9.19 -59.25
N ARG A 620 13.19 10.19 -60.11
CA ARG A 620 12.17 11.21 -60.42
C ARG A 620 10.83 10.59 -60.87
N ALA A 621 10.88 9.56 -61.71
CA ALA A 621 9.70 8.82 -62.17
C ALA A 621 8.93 8.10 -61.04
N GLN A 622 9.63 7.63 -59.98
CA GLN A 622 8.97 7.04 -58.82
C GLN A 622 8.28 8.11 -57.97
N VAL A 623 8.90 9.28 -57.81
CA VAL A 623 8.30 10.44 -57.12
C VAL A 623 7.02 10.89 -57.84
N ASP A 624 7.08 11.06 -59.16
CA ASP A 624 5.94 11.52 -59.98
C ASP A 624 4.76 10.52 -59.93
N CYS A 625 5.06 9.22 -59.93
CA CYS A 625 4.05 8.14 -59.81
C CYS A 625 3.34 8.16 -58.45
N VAL A 626 4.08 8.28 -57.34
CA VAL A 626 3.50 8.35 -55.99
C VAL A 626 2.69 9.63 -55.80
N ALA A 627 3.17 10.78 -56.29
CA ALA A 627 2.44 12.05 -56.23
C ALA A 627 1.10 11.99 -56.99
N THR A 628 1.09 11.34 -58.16
CA THR A 628 -0.11 11.16 -58.99
C THR A 628 -1.11 10.19 -58.36
N ALA A 629 -0.64 9.13 -57.69
CA ALA A 629 -1.50 8.21 -56.93
C ALA A 629 -2.12 8.90 -55.69
N ALA A 630 -1.36 9.76 -55.01
CA ALA A 630 -1.86 10.51 -53.85
C ALA A 630 -2.97 11.51 -54.23
N THR A 631 -2.84 12.23 -55.35
CA THR A 631 -3.87 13.18 -55.82
C THR A 631 -5.18 12.49 -56.22
N HIS A 632 -5.13 11.29 -56.81
CA HIS A 632 -6.36 10.56 -57.14
C HIS A 632 -7.13 10.06 -55.91
N ASN A 633 -6.45 9.69 -54.82
CA ASN A 633 -7.10 9.17 -53.61
C ASN A 633 -7.86 10.24 -52.80
N VAL A 634 -7.47 11.52 -52.89
CA VAL A 634 -8.18 12.62 -52.19
C VAL A 634 -9.62 12.78 -52.71
N ASN A 635 -9.84 12.61 -54.02
CA ASN A 635 -11.17 12.71 -54.62
C ASN A 635 -12.12 11.56 -54.22
N ALA A 636 -11.62 10.45 -53.69
CA ALA A 636 -12.43 9.31 -53.26
C ALA A 636 -13.01 9.46 -51.83
N TYR A 637 -12.42 10.34 -51.00
CA TYR A 637 -12.85 10.56 -49.61
C TYR A 637 -13.78 11.77 -49.42
N GLY A 638 -14.05 12.54 -50.48
CA GLY A 638 -14.86 13.76 -50.44
C GLY A 638 -16.38 13.58 -50.60
N GLN A 639 -16.91 12.35 -50.66
CA GLN A 639 -18.35 12.10 -50.81
C GLN A 639 -18.89 11.04 -49.85
N LYS A 640 -19.34 11.47 -48.65
CA LYS A 640 -20.60 11.07 -48.00
C LYS A 640 -20.71 11.61 -46.56
N GLU A 641 -21.23 12.83 -46.44
CA GLU A 641 -22.14 13.17 -45.35
C GLU A 641 -23.45 13.67 -45.98
N GLU A 642 -24.59 13.06 -45.61
CA GLU A 642 -25.88 13.73 -45.38
C GLU A 642 -26.93 12.67 -44.92
N GLY A 643 -27.69 13.00 -43.88
CA GLY A 643 -28.35 12.03 -43.00
C GLY A 643 -29.69 11.43 -43.45
N LEU A 644 -30.36 10.69 -42.54
CA LEU A 644 -31.78 10.88 -42.19
C LEU A 644 -32.22 10.07 -40.94
N THR A 645 -33.43 10.35 -40.47
CA THR A 645 -33.99 9.98 -39.14
C THR A 645 -34.95 8.79 -39.08
N ARG A 646 -35.05 8.16 -37.89
CA ARG A 646 -36.23 7.48 -37.28
C ARG A 646 -37.05 6.43 -38.09
N ARG A 647 -37.01 5.17 -37.64
CA ARG A 647 -38.13 4.35 -37.08
C ARG A 647 -37.69 2.87 -36.98
N GLY A 648 -38.20 2.11 -36.00
CA GLY A 648 -37.78 0.73 -35.76
C GLY A 648 -38.88 -0.33 -35.93
N ARG A 649 -38.49 -1.61 -35.90
CA ARG A 649 -39.30 -2.77 -35.46
C ARG A 649 -38.42 -4.01 -35.24
N LYS A 650 -38.88 -4.91 -34.35
CA LYS A 650 -38.25 -6.20 -34.01
C LYS A 650 -38.37 -7.22 -35.14
N VAL A 651 -37.38 -8.11 -35.30
CA VAL A 651 -37.56 -9.53 -35.68
C VAL A 651 -36.48 -10.37 -34.96
N CYS A 652 -36.86 -11.53 -34.41
CA CYS A 652 -35.94 -12.52 -33.83
C CYS A 652 -35.72 -13.68 -34.81
N ILE A 653 -34.50 -14.23 -34.93
CA ILE A 653 -34.26 -15.55 -35.54
C ILE A 653 -33.16 -16.30 -34.75
N SER A 654 -33.42 -17.58 -34.47
CA SER A 654 -32.55 -18.52 -33.73
C SER A 654 -31.70 -19.39 -34.68
N PRO A 655 -30.63 -20.07 -34.22
CA PRO A 655 -29.63 -20.71 -35.10
C PRO A 655 -29.97 -22.18 -35.48
N PRO A 656 -29.47 -22.67 -36.63
CA PRO A 656 -29.50 -24.11 -36.99
C PRO A 656 -28.24 -24.86 -36.53
N SER A 657 -28.29 -26.21 -36.58
CA SER A 657 -27.23 -27.11 -36.09
C SER A 657 -27.06 -28.36 -36.95
N ARG A 658 -25.96 -29.09 -36.70
CA ARG A 658 -25.63 -30.51 -37.02
C ARG A 658 -25.07 -30.93 -38.41
N THR A 659 -23.76 -31.24 -38.40
CA THR A 659 -23.15 -32.60 -38.51
C THR A 659 -23.23 -33.45 -39.80
N GLN A 660 -22.05 -33.79 -40.36
CA GLN A 660 -21.54 -35.14 -40.79
C GLN A 660 -20.30 -34.98 -41.73
N GLN A 661 -19.28 -35.86 -41.84
CA GLN A 661 -18.71 -36.95 -41.00
C GLN A 661 -17.34 -37.42 -41.61
N LEU A 662 -16.51 -38.19 -40.84
CA LEU A 662 -15.42 -39.12 -41.29
C LEU A 662 -14.13 -38.47 -41.91
N LYS A 663 -12.87 -38.77 -41.51
CA LYS A 663 -12.23 -40.01 -41.00
C LYS A 663 -10.87 -39.72 -40.30
N ASP A 664 -10.44 -40.64 -39.43
CA ASP A 664 -9.20 -40.65 -38.62
C ASP A 664 -8.09 -41.51 -39.28
N PRO A 665 -6.78 -41.35 -38.98
CA PRO A 665 -6.20 -42.20 -37.93
C PRO A 665 -5.03 -41.62 -37.09
N LYS A 666 -5.25 -41.57 -35.77
CA LYS A 666 -4.37 -42.04 -34.67
C LYS A 666 -2.86 -41.72 -34.69
N GLN A 667 -2.44 -40.86 -33.76
CA GLN A 667 -1.27 -41.15 -32.89
C GLN A 667 -1.62 -40.91 -31.41
N LYS A 668 -1.14 -41.79 -30.51
CA LYS A 668 -1.38 -41.72 -29.06
C LYS A 668 -0.18 -41.10 -28.34
N LYS A 669 -0.41 -40.11 -27.47
CA LYS A 669 0.28 -39.93 -26.17
C LYS A 669 -0.72 -39.34 -25.16
N PRO A 670 -0.61 -39.65 -23.86
CA PRO A 670 -1.68 -39.40 -22.89
C PRO A 670 -1.69 -37.95 -22.36
N ALA A 671 -2.88 -37.41 -22.16
CA ALA A 671 -3.09 -36.23 -21.32
C ALA A 671 -3.20 -36.65 -19.85
N VAL A 672 -2.57 -35.90 -18.95
CA VAL A 672 -2.76 -36.03 -17.50
C VAL A 672 -3.51 -34.80 -17.01
N SER A 673 -4.81 -34.96 -16.76
CA SER A 673 -5.63 -33.98 -16.05
C SER A 673 -5.68 -34.36 -14.56
N ALA A 674 -5.01 -33.61 -13.71
CA ALA A 674 -5.07 -33.79 -12.26
C ALA A 674 -6.02 -32.77 -11.62
N SER A 675 -7.26 -33.19 -11.39
CA SER A 675 -8.18 -32.52 -10.48
C SER A 675 -7.77 -32.83 -9.04
N TYR A 676 -7.30 -31.84 -8.29
CA TYR A 676 -6.97 -32.02 -6.87
C TYR A 676 -8.22 -31.90 -5.99
N HIS A 677 -8.85 -33.05 -5.72
CA HIS A 677 -9.77 -33.19 -4.59
C HIS A 677 -8.96 -33.30 -3.29
N PHE A 678 -9.32 -32.50 -2.28
CA PHE A 678 -8.86 -32.69 -0.91
C PHE A 678 -9.74 -33.74 -0.21
N GLU A 679 -9.24 -34.97 -0.09
CA GLU A 679 -9.72 -35.94 0.89
C GLU A 679 -8.52 -36.52 1.65
N ASN A 680 -8.56 -36.46 2.98
CA ASN A 680 -7.57 -37.06 3.87
C ASN A 680 -8.01 -38.49 4.24
N PRO A 681 -7.30 -39.55 3.84
CA PRO A 681 -7.50 -40.87 4.41
C PRO A 681 -6.70 -41.00 5.73
N VAL A 682 -7.40 -41.12 6.85
CA VAL A 682 -6.80 -41.46 8.16
C VAL A 682 -6.56 -42.97 8.25
N PRO A 683 -5.34 -43.46 8.52
CA PRO A 683 -5.12 -44.86 8.86
C PRO A 683 -5.45 -45.11 10.34
N GLU A 684 -6.66 -45.62 10.62
CA GLU A 684 -7.00 -46.11 11.96
C GLU A 684 -6.22 -47.39 12.31
N LYS A 685 -5.02 -47.24 12.90
CA LYS A 685 -4.47 -48.24 13.85
C LYS A 685 -3.30 -47.83 14.76
N GLU A 686 -2.64 -46.69 14.53
CA GLU A 686 -1.45 -46.31 15.34
C GLU A 686 -1.76 -45.38 16.54
N SER A 687 -2.96 -44.80 16.60
CA SER A 687 -3.39 -43.84 17.65
C SER A 687 -3.44 -44.41 19.08
N LYS A 688 -3.45 -45.74 19.25
CA LYS A 688 -3.53 -46.38 20.59
C LYS A 688 -2.17 -46.55 21.27
N LEU A 689 -1.14 -46.96 20.53
CA LEU A 689 0.20 -47.23 21.07
C LEU A 689 0.94 -45.94 21.46
N MET A 690 0.64 -44.83 20.77
CA MET A 690 1.29 -43.53 21.01
C MET A 690 0.78 -42.82 22.27
N LYS A 691 -0.44 -43.11 22.73
CA LYS A 691 -0.99 -42.58 23.99
C LYS A 691 -0.41 -43.29 25.23
N GLU A 692 -0.19 -44.60 25.17
CA GLU A 692 0.34 -45.36 26.30
C GLU A 692 1.83 -45.04 26.58
N ASN A 693 2.64 -44.79 25.55
CA ASN A 693 4.04 -44.40 25.72
C ASN A 693 4.24 -42.97 26.28
N MET A 694 3.33 -42.03 26.01
CA MET A 694 3.45 -40.64 26.50
C MET A 694 3.24 -40.53 28.02
N ASP A 695 2.31 -41.31 28.58
CA ASP A 695 2.06 -41.34 30.03
C ASP A 695 3.21 -42.00 30.83
N GLU A 696 3.97 -42.90 30.21
CA GLU A 696 5.13 -43.51 30.85
C GLU A 696 6.35 -42.57 30.89
N ILE A 697 6.56 -41.78 29.82
CA ILE A 697 7.62 -40.76 29.74
C ILE A 697 7.37 -39.66 30.79
N TYR A 698 6.13 -39.19 30.94
CA TYR A 698 5.78 -38.19 31.97
C TYR A 698 6.00 -38.70 33.41
N LYS A 699 5.80 -40.01 33.66
CA LYS A 699 6.05 -40.62 34.98
C LYS A 699 7.52 -40.88 35.28
N LYS A 700 8.39 -41.05 34.26
CA LYS A 700 9.85 -41.14 34.45
C LYS A 700 10.48 -39.78 34.78
N SER A 701 10.15 -38.73 34.03
CA SER A 701 10.76 -37.39 34.22
C SER A 701 10.44 -36.76 35.59
N ALA A 702 9.35 -37.17 36.24
CA ALA A 702 9.00 -36.77 37.61
C ALA A 702 9.79 -37.49 38.72
N ARG A 703 10.49 -38.60 38.43
CA ARG A 703 11.24 -39.39 39.42
C ARG A 703 12.74 -39.11 39.46
N GLU A 704 13.32 -38.53 38.41
CA GLU A 704 14.76 -38.19 38.38
C GLU A 704 15.08 -36.85 39.05
N ARG A 705 14.09 -35.99 39.32
CA ARG A 705 14.29 -34.67 39.96
C ARG A 705 14.42 -34.69 41.48
N VAL A 706 14.55 -35.88 42.11
CA VAL A 706 14.66 -36.07 43.58
C VAL A 706 15.90 -36.91 43.98
N ARG A 707 16.82 -37.18 43.04
CA ARG A 707 18.13 -37.82 43.35
C ARG A 707 19.29 -37.05 42.70
N GLY A 708 19.63 -35.92 43.30
CA GLY A 708 20.85 -35.17 43.02
C GLY A 708 21.30 -34.39 44.24
N SER A 709 22.42 -34.80 44.83
CA SER A 709 23.25 -34.03 45.78
C SER A 709 22.71 -33.76 47.21
N ILE A 710 23.08 -34.65 48.13
CA ILE A 710 23.42 -34.33 49.54
C ILE A 710 24.88 -34.75 49.74
N VAL A 711 25.55 -34.22 50.80
CA VAL A 711 26.98 -34.38 51.20
C VAL A 711 27.83 -33.23 50.62
N GLN A 712 28.52 -32.38 51.40
CA GLN A 712 28.91 -32.43 52.82
C GLN A 712 29.14 -31.02 53.41
N THR A 713 28.68 -30.74 54.64
CA THR A 713 29.49 -30.32 55.81
C THR A 713 28.60 -30.06 57.05
N GLU A 714 29.18 -30.28 58.23
CA GLU A 714 28.59 -30.11 59.58
C GLU A 714 28.42 -28.61 59.91
N SER A 715 27.66 -28.12 60.89
CA SER A 715 27.05 -28.65 62.13
C SER A 715 25.86 -27.73 62.54
N SER A 716 25.08 -27.81 63.63
CA SER A 716 24.74 -28.80 64.69
C SER A 716 23.56 -28.24 65.53
N VAL A 717 22.79 -29.11 66.23
CA VAL A 717 22.00 -28.82 67.49
C VAL A 717 20.83 -27.82 67.37
N THR A 718 19.58 -28.02 67.82
CA THR A 718 18.72 -29.04 68.49
C THR A 718 17.26 -28.52 68.40
N SER A 719 16.13 -29.22 68.61
CA SER A 719 15.75 -30.64 68.79
C SER A 719 14.20 -30.75 68.65
N SER A 720 13.67 -31.98 68.54
CA SER A 720 12.39 -32.46 69.13
C SER A 720 11.03 -31.74 68.87
N THR A 721 9.89 -32.37 68.59
CA THR A 721 9.49 -33.68 67.98
C THR A 721 7.95 -33.79 68.01
N TYR A 722 7.33 -34.57 67.10
CA TYR A 722 6.03 -35.28 67.27
C TYR A 722 4.73 -34.42 67.46
N SER A 723 3.50 -34.84 67.08
CA SER A 723 3.02 -36.00 66.29
C SER A 723 1.60 -35.80 65.72
N SER A 724 1.34 -36.38 64.55
CA SER A 724 0.16 -37.18 64.11
C SER A 724 -1.32 -36.73 64.22
N GLY A 725 -2.08 -37.10 63.17
CA GLY A 725 -3.52 -37.45 63.19
C GLY A 725 -4.38 -36.51 62.34
N SER A 726 -4.91 -36.85 61.15
CA SER A 726 -5.89 -37.91 60.78
C SER A 726 -7.19 -37.86 61.60
N SER A 727 -8.41 -37.84 61.04
CA SER A 727 -8.86 -38.00 59.64
C SER A 727 -10.41 -37.99 59.57
N LEU A 728 -11.00 -37.70 58.39
CA LEU A 728 -12.39 -38.04 57.98
C LEU A 728 -13.50 -37.36 58.84
N SER A 729 -14.78 -37.25 58.44
CA SER A 729 -15.57 -37.30 57.18
C SER A 729 -16.81 -36.38 57.45
N TYR A 730 -17.79 -36.07 56.60
CA TYR A 730 -18.59 -36.85 55.64
C TYR A 730 -19.50 -35.86 54.84
N SER A 731 -20.36 -36.38 53.96
CA SER A 731 -21.31 -35.64 53.10
C SER A 731 -22.58 -35.17 53.87
N SER A 732 -23.64 -34.55 53.33
CA SER A 732 -24.09 -34.25 51.95
C SER A 732 -25.31 -33.28 51.96
N SER A 733 -25.44 -32.47 50.91
CA SER A 733 -26.68 -32.06 50.19
C SER A 733 -27.91 -31.39 50.87
N GLU A 734 -28.55 -30.50 50.09
CA GLU A 734 -29.97 -30.07 50.15
C GLU A 734 -30.46 -29.24 51.37
N SER A 735 -31.50 -28.40 51.29
CA SER A 735 -32.04 -27.56 50.19
C SER A 735 -33.17 -26.67 50.76
N GLU A 736 -33.14 -25.35 50.51
CA GLU A 736 -34.25 -24.40 50.77
C GLU A 736 -34.73 -24.33 52.27
N ASP A 737 -35.60 -23.44 52.77
CA ASP A 737 -36.34 -22.32 52.19
C ASP A 737 -36.75 -21.26 53.26
N LYS A 738 -37.16 -20.07 52.81
CA LYS A 738 -38.11 -19.10 53.43
C LYS A 738 -38.01 -18.67 54.92
N LYS A 739 -37.74 -17.36 55.07
CA LYS A 739 -38.55 -16.32 55.79
C LYS A 739 -39.03 -16.60 57.24
N GLN A 740 -38.72 -15.68 58.17
CA GLN A 740 -39.69 -14.67 58.68
C GLN A 740 -39.09 -13.61 59.64
N LYS A 741 -39.85 -12.52 59.87
CA LYS A 741 -39.46 -11.31 60.63
C LYS A 741 -39.69 -11.45 62.14
N HIS A 742 -38.83 -10.79 62.95
CA HIS A 742 -39.08 -10.02 64.20
C HIS A 742 -37.78 -10.01 65.07
N LYS A 743 -37.45 -9.06 65.98
CA LYS A 743 -38.25 -8.14 66.83
C LYS A 743 -37.36 -7.00 67.41
N ARG A 744 -37.89 -5.75 67.39
CA ARG A 744 -37.88 -4.70 68.46
C ARG A 744 -36.62 -4.28 69.28
N LYS A 745 -36.38 -2.93 69.28
CA LYS A 745 -36.04 -2.01 70.42
C LYS A 745 -34.57 -2.02 70.96
N GLN A 746 -33.96 -0.93 71.50
CA GLN A 746 -34.40 0.47 71.76
C GLN A 746 -33.22 1.47 72.00
N LYS A 747 -33.47 2.78 71.76
CA LYS A 747 -32.86 4.01 72.42
C LYS A 747 -31.33 4.23 72.36
N LYS A 748 -30.85 5.40 71.88
CA LYS A 748 -30.95 6.70 72.59
C LYS A 748 -30.70 7.91 71.65
N ARG A 749 -31.54 8.95 71.83
CA ARG A 749 -31.25 10.42 71.98
C ARG A 749 -30.37 11.15 70.93
N ARG A 750 -30.69 12.39 70.49
CA ARG A 750 -31.87 13.27 70.74
C ARG A 750 -31.83 14.47 69.76
N HIS A 751 -33.00 14.86 69.21
CA HIS A 751 -33.47 16.23 68.87
C HIS A 751 -32.56 17.19 68.05
N GLN A 752 -33.01 18.20 67.30
CA GLN A 752 -34.27 18.75 66.75
C GLN A 752 -33.79 19.90 65.80
N ARG A 753 -34.54 20.54 64.88
CA ARG A 753 -35.97 20.57 64.53
C ARG A 753 -36.14 21.17 63.11
N ASP A 754 -37.24 20.78 62.46
CA ASP A 754 -38.17 21.59 61.65
C ASP A 754 -37.74 22.41 60.41
N ASN A 755 -38.50 22.13 59.33
CA ASN A 755 -39.12 23.08 58.38
C ASN A 755 -38.26 23.78 57.29
N SER A 756 -38.78 24.03 56.08
CA SER A 756 -40.11 23.68 55.51
C SER A 756 -40.12 23.67 53.98
N THR A 757 -41.03 22.82 53.47
CA THR A 757 -41.69 22.72 52.15
C THR A 757 -41.74 23.91 51.18
N SER A 758 -41.96 23.52 49.91
CA SER A 758 -42.70 24.22 48.82
C SER A 758 -42.01 25.38 48.10
N SER A 759 -42.25 25.66 46.81
CA SER A 759 -42.83 24.89 45.68
C SER A 759 -42.69 25.77 44.40
N THR A 760 -43.15 25.27 43.23
CA THR A 760 -43.62 26.08 42.06
C THR A 760 -42.60 26.98 41.34
N SER A 761 -42.70 27.35 40.05
CA SER A 761 -43.26 26.77 38.80
C SER A 761 -43.12 27.83 37.69
N PHE A 762 -43.17 27.44 36.39
CA PHE A 762 -43.18 28.32 35.20
C PHE A 762 -41.88 29.12 34.92
N ALA A 763 -41.65 29.71 33.74
CA ALA A 763 -41.86 29.33 32.31
C ALA A 763 -41.40 30.53 31.46
N SER A 764 -41.03 30.30 30.17
CA SER A 764 -40.83 31.36 29.14
C SER A 764 -39.70 32.40 29.46
N ASP A 765 -39.13 33.16 28.51
CA ASP A 765 -39.37 33.25 27.07
C ASP A 765 -38.10 33.66 26.28
N SER A 766 -38.24 33.69 24.96
CA SER A 766 -37.29 34.23 23.96
C SER A 766 -36.78 35.66 24.22
N ALA A 767 -35.59 36.00 23.68
CA ALA A 767 -35.45 37.06 22.65
C ALA A 767 -34.00 37.21 22.11
N SER A 768 -33.91 37.58 20.83
CA SER A 768 -32.71 38.05 20.12
C SER A 768 -32.37 39.52 20.39
N HIS A 769 -31.10 39.93 20.23
CA HIS A 769 -30.76 41.19 19.54
C HIS A 769 -29.28 41.28 19.10
N THR A 770 -28.99 42.33 18.31
CA THR A 770 -27.82 42.53 17.43
C THR A 770 -26.83 43.59 17.92
N ASP A 771 -25.71 43.74 17.17
CA ASP A 771 -24.79 44.89 17.12
C ASP A 771 -23.82 45.09 18.31
N SER A 772 -22.52 45.28 18.13
CA SER A 772 -21.92 46.38 17.36
C SER A 772 -20.37 46.32 17.33
N ASN A 773 -19.75 47.12 16.46
CA ASN A 773 -18.29 47.26 16.30
C ASN A 773 -17.59 47.96 17.50
N GLY A 774 -16.34 47.57 17.79
CA GLY A 774 -15.48 48.30 18.74
C GLY A 774 -13.98 48.04 18.57
N LYS A 775 -13.28 48.87 17.78
CA LYS A 775 -11.81 48.91 17.78
C LYS A 775 -11.30 49.59 19.06
N CYS A 776 -10.27 49.04 19.70
CA CYS A 776 -9.41 49.78 20.63
C CYS A 776 -7.96 49.36 20.46
N GLY A 777 -7.02 50.30 20.57
CA GLY A 777 -5.59 50.03 20.50
C GLY A 777 -4.77 51.05 21.27
N ARG A 778 -3.55 50.67 21.68
CA ARG A 778 -2.45 51.48 22.23
C ARG A 778 -1.19 50.58 22.21
N LYS A 779 -0.10 50.92 21.50
CA LYS A 779 0.91 52.00 21.69
C LYS A 779 2.09 51.59 22.60
N MET A 780 3.27 51.41 22.00
CA MET A 780 4.63 51.81 22.44
C MET A 780 5.68 51.06 21.59
N SER A 781 6.95 51.47 21.40
CA SER A 781 7.58 52.80 21.16
C SER A 781 9.05 52.55 20.78
N LEU A 782 9.61 53.25 19.77
CA LEU A 782 10.98 53.02 19.26
C LEU A 782 12.11 53.57 20.16
N LYS A 783 13.29 52.93 20.08
CA LYS A 783 14.68 53.47 20.00
C LYS A 783 15.68 52.29 20.13
N ASN A 784 16.87 52.25 19.53
CA ASN A 784 17.50 53.05 18.46
C ASN A 784 18.79 52.33 18.00
N TRP A 785 19.01 52.12 16.70
CA TRP A 785 20.31 52.37 16.03
C TRP A 785 20.11 52.41 14.51
N LYS A 786 20.89 53.25 13.83
CA LYS A 786 20.81 53.55 12.40
C LYS A 786 22.13 53.23 11.71
N ASN A 787 22.08 53.28 10.37
CA ASN A 787 23.17 53.44 9.39
C ASN A 787 23.77 52.14 8.81
N THR A 788 24.05 52.02 7.51
CA THR A 788 23.48 52.62 6.28
C THR A 788 24.00 51.78 5.09
N MET A 789 23.21 51.54 4.03
CA MET A 789 23.67 51.74 2.63
C MET A 789 22.50 51.60 1.64
N TRP A 790 22.62 52.29 0.50
CA TRP A 790 21.60 52.45 -0.54
C TRP A 790 21.96 51.65 -1.81
N MET A 791 20.95 51.36 -2.65
CA MET A 791 21.13 50.96 -4.06
C MET A 791 21.77 52.11 -4.88
N PRO A 792 22.37 51.80 -6.04
CA PRO A 792 21.57 51.99 -7.28
C PRO A 792 21.84 50.95 -8.39
N ASN A 793 20.80 50.18 -8.74
CA ASN A 793 20.74 49.43 -10.01
C ASN A 793 19.96 50.25 -11.05
N MET A 794 20.61 51.19 -11.74
CA MET A 794 19.95 51.91 -12.85
C MET A 794 20.90 52.43 -13.94
N MET A 795 22.10 51.86 -14.08
CA MET A 795 23.12 52.35 -15.03
C MET A 795 23.86 51.26 -15.83
N PHE A 796 23.26 50.07 -15.97
CA PHE A 796 23.81 48.95 -16.76
C PHE A 796 23.00 48.61 -18.04
N LEU A 797 21.83 49.23 -18.25
CA LEU A 797 20.92 48.93 -19.36
C LEU A 797 21.12 49.78 -20.63
N LEU A 798 22.12 50.68 -20.66
CA LEU A 798 22.37 51.57 -21.81
C LEU A 798 23.72 51.33 -22.52
N LEU A 799 24.50 50.32 -22.13
CA LEU A 799 25.81 50.01 -22.74
C LEU A 799 25.86 48.66 -23.50
N SER A 800 24.79 47.86 -23.49
CA SER A 800 24.72 46.59 -24.24
C SER A 800 24.16 46.74 -25.66
N TRP A 801 23.56 47.88 -26.02
CA TRP A 801 22.87 48.08 -27.30
C TRP A 801 23.79 48.43 -28.49
N SER A 802 25.02 48.89 -28.24
CA SER A 802 25.99 49.26 -29.28
C SER A 802 26.80 48.08 -29.82
N SER A 803 26.95 47.00 -29.06
CA SER A 803 27.77 45.83 -29.43
C SER A 803 27.05 44.86 -30.40
N TRP A 804 25.72 44.91 -30.47
CA TRP A 804 24.93 43.99 -31.29
C TRP A 804 24.84 44.36 -32.79
N ARG A 805 25.19 45.60 -33.15
CA ARG A 805 25.14 46.10 -34.54
C ARG A 805 26.33 45.70 -35.43
N HIS A 806 27.31 44.95 -34.93
CA HIS A 806 28.53 44.62 -35.69
C HIS A 806 28.73 43.13 -36.02
N LYS A 807 27.79 42.24 -35.62
CA LYS A 807 27.86 40.80 -35.93
C LYS A 807 26.77 40.28 -36.89
N SER A 808 25.86 41.14 -37.34
CA SER A 808 24.79 40.81 -38.28
C SER A 808 25.21 40.77 -39.76
N HIS A 809 26.45 41.12 -40.10
CA HIS A 809 26.91 41.24 -41.50
C HIS A 809 27.50 39.96 -42.12
N LEU A 810 27.60 38.86 -41.37
CA LEU A 810 28.26 37.61 -41.80
C LEU A 810 27.31 36.42 -42.05
N PHE A 811 25.99 36.63 -42.00
CA PHE A 811 24.97 35.57 -42.19
C PHE A 811 24.07 35.78 -43.42
N ALA A 812 24.47 36.67 -44.35
CA ALA A 812 23.66 37.06 -45.52
C ALA A 812 24.10 36.42 -46.86
N GLN A 813 24.88 35.32 -46.83
CA GLN A 813 25.30 34.60 -48.04
C GLN A 813 25.18 33.08 -47.89
N ARG A 814 23.92 32.60 -47.80
CA ARG A 814 23.39 31.27 -48.18
C ARG A 814 22.07 31.03 -47.45
N ASN A 815 20.95 31.36 -48.12
CA ASN A 815 19.61 30.75 -48.00
C ASN A 815 18.54 31.73 -48.56
N ASP A 816 18.20 31.61 -49.84
CA ASP A 816 17.18 32.43 -50.52
C ASP A 816 15.73 31.98 -50.20
N ILE A 817 15.40 31.79 -48.91
CA ILE A 817 14.05 31.40 -48.45
C ILE A 817 13.59 32.28 -47.26
N ILE A 818 14.16 33.48 -47.10
CA ILE A 818 13.70 34.50 -46.13
C ILE A 818 13.50 35.87 -46.82
N GLY A 819 13.09 35.83 -48.10
CA GLY A 819 12.72 37.01 -48.89
C GLY A 819 11.21 37.26 -49.02
N GLU A 820 10.39 36.21 -48.92
CA GLU A 820 8.95 36.25 -49.25
C GLU A 820 8.00 36.35 -48.04
N LEU A 821 8.54 36.35 -46.80
CA LEU A 821 7.75 36.37 -45.55
C LEU A 821 7.89 37.67 -44.73
N MET A 822 8.45 38.74 -45.31
CA MET A 822 8.41 40.07 -44.67
C MET A 822 7.16 40.87 -45.10
N PRO A 823 6.44 41.51 -44.16
CA PRO A 823 5.43 42.50 -44.51
C PRO A 823 6.06 43.63 -45.32
N ARG A 824 5.37 44.08 -46.38
CA ARG A 824 5.81 45.26 -47.13
C ARG A 824 5.67 46.50 -46.24
N ARG A 825 6.54 47.50 -46.44
CA ARG A 825 6.53 48.76 -45.65
C ARG A 825 5.13 49.39 -45.67
N GLY A 826 4.46 49.44 -44.51
CA GLY A 826 3.19 50.17 -44.34
C GLY A 826 2.15 49.52 -43.41
N GLU A 827 2.33 48.27 -42.98
CA GLU A 827 1.34 47.58 -42.15
C GLU A 827 1.73 47.53 -40.67
N ASP A 828 0.82 47.95 -39.79
CA ASP A 828 1.03 48.08 -38.34
C ASP A 828 0.58 46.80 -37.61
N VAL A 829 1.54 45.94 -37.26
CA VAL A 829 1.29 44.62 -36.67
C VAL A 829 1.45 44.69 -35.15
N GLY A 830 0.33 44.89 -34.45
CA GLY A 830 0.30 44.95 -32.98
C GLY A 830 0.79 43.67 -32.28
N ALA A 831 1.13 43.79 -31.00
CA ALA A 831 1.88 42.79 -30.21
C ALA A 831 1.36 41.33 -30.27
N ARG A 832 0.06 41.10 -30.52
CA ARG A 832 -0.50 39.75 -30.75
C ARG A 832 0.05 39.06 -32.00
N GLY A 833 0.31 39.80 -33.09
CA GLY A 833 0.88 39.24 -34.31
C GLY A 833 2.34 38.79 -34.13
N ILE A 834 3.12 39.57 -33.36
CA ILE A 834 4.50 39.19 -33.00
C ILE A 834 4.50 37.96 -32.09
N TYR A 835 3.58 37.88 -31.12
CA TYR A 835 3.45 36.71 -30.25
C TYR A 835 3.07 35.44 -31.02
N GLN A 836 2.10 35.53 -31.94
CA GLN A 836 1.72 34.40 -32.79
C GLN A 836 2.86 33.99 -33.73
N PHE A 837 3.55 34.94 -34.36
CA PHE A 837 4.73 34.65 -35.19
C PHE A 837 5.83 33.91 -34.42
N CYS A 838 6.08 34.27 -33.15
CA CYS A 838 7.01 33.54 -32.29
C CYS A 838 6.55 32.12 -31.94
N LEU A 839 5.25 31.91 -31.71
CA LEU A 839 4.68 30.58 -31.48
C LEU A 839 4.79 29.71 -32.74
N ASP A 840 4.49 30.26 -33.91
CA ASP A 840 4.56 29.57 -35.20
C ASP A 840 6.03 29.22 -35.54
N LEU A 841 6.99 30.09 -35.24
CA LEU A 841 8.42 29.80 -35.38
C LEU A 841 8.88 28.68 -34.44
N MET A 842 8.38 28.63 -33.20
CA MET A 842 8.70 27.56 -32.23
C MET A 842 8.03 26.22 -32.60
N SER A 843 6.82 26.26 -33.15
CA SER A 843 6.16 25.09 -33.75
C SER A 843 6.97 24.54 -34.95
N LEU A 844 7.44 25.43 -35.82
CA LEU A 844 8.28 25.04 -36.95
C LEU A 844 9.63 24.46 -36.48
N ALA A 845 10.30 25.10 -35.52
CA ALA A 845 11.58 24.66 -34.97
C ALA A 845 11.50 23.34 -34.18
N SER A 846 10.34 23.00 -33.60
CA SER A 846 10.13 21.70 -32.94
C SER A 846 9.76 20.57 -33.91
N SER A 847 9.16 20.89 -35.06
CA SER A 847 8.86 19.91 -36.12
C SER A 847 10.07 19.50 -36.97
N ILE A 848 11.08 20.37 -37.09
CA ILE A 848 12.30 20.13 -37.87
C ILE A 848 13.44 19.77 -36.90
N SER A 849 13.88 18.51 -36.89
CA SER A 849 15.03 18.04 -36.12
C SER A 849 16.34 18.66 -36.62
N LEU A 850 16.64 19.87 -36.14
CA LEU A 850 17.84 20.65 -36.42
C LEU A 850 18.89 20.50 -35.31
N ASP A 851 20.16 20.65 -35.72
CA ASP A 851 21.34 20.18 -34.98
C ASP A 851 21.52 20.79 -33.56
N ARG A 852 22.20 20.03 -32.69
CA ARG A 852 22.42 20.24 -31.23
C ARG A 852 23.10 21.56 -30.84
N ARG A 853 23.35 22.48 -31.78
CA ARG A 853 24.01 23.77 -31.54
C ARG A 853 23.04 24.93 -31.32
N LEU A 854 21.75 24.79 -31.62
CA LEU A 854 20.74 25.81 -31.25
C LEU A 854 20.20 25.66 -29.82
N THR A 855 20.23 24.47 -29.23
CA THR A 855 19.75 24.23 -27.86
C THR A 855 20.51 25.06 -26.81
N ALA A 856 21.79 25.34 -27.07
CA ALA A 856 22.64 26.19 -26.21
C ALA A 856 22.28 27.69 -26.25
N LEU A 857 21.47 28.14 -27.22
CA LEU A 857 21.01 29.54 -27.32
C LEU A 857 19.68 29.79 -26.60
N LEU A 858 18.91 28.74 -26.30
CA LEU A 858 17.62 28.84 -25.59
C LEU A 858 17.76 28.69 -24.06
N GLN A 859 18.93 28.30 -23.56
CA GLN A 859 19.23 28.13 -22.13
C GLN A 859 19.60 29.43 -21.38
N VAL A 860 19.41 30.61 -21.98
CA VAL A 860 19.79 31.92 -21.41
C VAL A 860 18.57 32.79 -21.06
N CYS A 861 17.36 32.22 -21.07
CA CYS A 861 16.11 32.94 -20.76
C CYS A 861 15.18 32.15 -19.84
N GLU A 862 15.68 31.71 -18.68
CA GLU A 862 14.79 31.29 -17.58
C GLU A 862 14.17 32.54 -16.90
N TRP A 863 12.84 32.57 -16.87
CA TRP A 863 12.07 33.62 -16.20
C TRP A 863 12.00 33.36 -14.69
N GLN A 864 12.24 34.39 -13.88
CA GLN A 864 11.80 34.43 -12.48
C GLN A 864 10.34 34.91 -12.40
N PRO A 865 9.50 34.38 -11.48
CA PRO A 865 8.11 34.79 -11.36
C PRO A 865 7.95 36.22 -10.81
N TRP A 866 6.92 36.91 -11.29
CA TRP A 866 6.30 38.09 -10.68
C TRP A 866 4.99 37.68 -10.00
#